data_AF-A0AAN0JMY0-F1
#
_entry.id   AF-A0AAN0JMY0-F1
#
_cell.length_a   1.000
_cell.length_b   1.000
_cell.length_c   1.000
_cell.angle_alpha   90.00
_cell.angle_beta   90.00
_cell.angle_gamma   90.00
#
_symmetry.space_group_name_H-M   'P 1'
#
loop_
_entity.id
_entity.type
_entity.pdbx_description
1 polymer ?
#
loop_
_entity_poly.entity_id
_entity_poly.type
_entity_poly.pdbx_seq_one_letter_code
_entity_poly.pdbx_strand_id
1 'polypeptide(L)'
;MECLGCGKLTVLGDRRVLGNSPAIFSTWKYLLLTDEGIDESHIASTIKTHIFMCKKCHKNYEKLVSLHGSIKESLSIVKSAVLGIDSGTNTTAEVSQTLNASGKRTLSHSTAAAVVPLAAKMPRTDSEAEEPRKQTVVVTVCDDERTKTSVMTPSRAADVKSSARGSWRAIVNRSMKDPLRKGYILKCVTTLLKYELKKFCSKSRPLLTGHRPQQLKNFKWISIVNNAKMYMPALLKILRECLKTKTKRENETSVIGMIISIIAKQRVPQLCLPQKVISLLLYSGHCSKKVLNRLNKPNICVSHYTTVRTLVQLGSDHDRRLRQWRDELATGMCLRSDDNCESNVDDSNFPVLEHNPFDLVTDDSDGEDENDNTLKDTSQSEAATSVTSSADERLSVQMMSESSDEGSPVPPAYSDISVDEESDIEANEADEDTDEEGHFEDVFGFKIVGDNIDKNVRPRHNREDRKTISMHYYHSYAVCDRASIYGLSDDIPNLRNTNLLSIPVNEVLPSSADDQILKHNFTVLISRILVQHLQFFADNYNDVVDRHIKHIYYKEMSGKSDVVPLGIELYNEANHDDMLAILERLDDYTPKCDDQVQSILLGGDQMSCAMARRVIADRKNSRTDSQCLKGIIPVVEDWHSKLCFLTACFKLLYKESSVSEKGTLIQLKILLGHNRVTFSQQKITNFDACDDFFKIVLSSHVVTAAMELLNMKNFEDTPANDELFPAEAWLEGTETRKDVLYRFSSQIVKRFVDVDTSFDVRESPSNNEDKVLAYSKLLMSLGMIYLEYCDGIKEGDGMRVLRCWRYMLLIFKATGRTNYSIEAFNMLAQYHFLLSNRQKHQLIWGRFINVHGLPARNIPCDLYMEHLNRVVKEALKGLGANKTEKAMVYVGKAVGALDSVHKNYDYDNCINEGSGSHRAASFSKELRKVVKVLLNEKALQLTLNRTHKSFEGIVSNPMSHIDFENLLDWMYQHLNLLIHGF
;
A
#
# COMPACT_ATOMS: atom_id res chain seq x y z
N MET A 1 -13.48 -60.69 -12.57
CA MET A 1 -13.31 -60.33 -14.00
C MET A 1 -14.34 -59.27 -14.37
N GLU A 2 -13.92 -58.02 -14.30
CA GLU A 2 -14.74 -56.84 -14.50
C GLU A 2 -14.44 -56.16 -15.85
N CYS A 3 -15.43 -55.50 -16.43
CA CYS A 3 -15.27 -54.80 -17.70
C CYS A 3 -14.41 -53.54 -17.50
N LEU A 4 -13.26 -53.47 -18.17
CA LEU A 4 -12.31 -52.34 -18.11
C LEU A 4 -13.01 -50.97 -18.25
N GLY A 5 -13.96 -50.85 -19.19
CA GLY A 5 -14.68 -49.60 -19.43
C GLY A 5 -15.90 -49.32 -18.54
N CYS A 6 -16.13 -50.05 -17.43
CA CYS A 6 -17.18 -49.69 -16.45
C CYS A 6 -17.09 -50.35 -15.06
N GLY A 7 -16.04 -51.12 -14.73
CA GLY A 7 -15.85 -51.76 -13.42
C GLY A 7 -16.88 -52.84 -13.04
N LYS A 8 -17.69 -53.35 -13.98
CA LYS A 8 -18.76 -54.32 -13.67
C LYS A 8 -18.40 -55.74 -14.08
N LEU A 9 -18.65 -56.70 -13.19
CA LEU A 9 -18.53 -58.13 -13.44
C LEU A 9 -19.32 -58.53 -14.69
N THR A 10 -18.73 -59.37 -15.55
CA THR A 10 -19.33 -59.80 -16.82
C THR A 10 -19.37 -61.32 -16.96
N VAL A 11 -20.50 -61.85 -17.42
CA VAL A 11 -20.64 -63.24 -17.87
C VAL A 11 -19.85 -63.50 -19.16
N LEU A 12 -19.34 -64.72 -19.32
CA LEU A 12 -18.26 -65.04 -20.28
C LEU A 12 -18.60 -64.67 -21.74
N GLY A 13 -19.83 -64.93 -22.19
CA GLY A 13 -20.25 -64.71 -23.58
C GLY A 13 -20.41 -63.24 -24.01
N ASP A 14 -20.54 -62.31 -23.05
CA ASP A 14 -20.66 -60.86 -23.32
C ASP A 14 -19.31 -60.11 -23.20
N ARG A 15 -18.22 -60.84 -22.95
CA ARG A 15 -16.87 -60.32 -22.97
C ARG A 15 -16.39 -60.09 -24.41
N ARG A 16 -15.60 -59.04 -24.61
CA ARG A 16 -14.83 -58.77 -25.82
C ARG A 16 -13.39 -58.54 -25.38
N VAL A 17 -12.52 -59.49 -25.69
CA VAL A 17 -11.08 -59.39 -25.45
C VAL A 17 -10.54 -58.25 -26.31
N LEU A 18 -9.78 -57.35 -25.71
CA LEU A 18 -9.05 -56.33 -26.45
C LEU A 18 -7.75 -56.98 -26.94
N GLY A 19 -7.54 -57.03 -28.26
CA GLY A 19 -6.26 -57.48 -28.83
C GLY A 19 -5.14 -56.52 -28.43
N ASN A 20 -3.93 -57.04 -28.20
CA ASN A 20 -2.76 -56.30 -27.75
C ASN A 20 -2.24 -55.30 -28.81
N SER A 21 -2.95 -54.19 -29.00
CA SER A 21 -2.60 -53.12 -29.94
C SER A 21 -2.26 -51.82 -29.18
N PRO A 22 -1.02 -51.30 -29.30
CA PRO A 22 -0.58 -50.06 -28.66
C PRO A 22 -1.53 -48.86 -28.86
N ALA A 23 -2.22 -48.80 -30.01
CA ALA A 23 -3.14 -47.72 -30.35
C ALA A 23 -4.38 -47.62 -29.42
N ILE A 24 -4.77 -48.71 -28.74
CA ILE A 24 -5.88 -48.70 -27.77
C ILE A 24 -5.52 -47.81 -26.57
N PHE A 25 -4.28 -47.92 -26.10
CA PHE A 25 -3.79 -47.31 -24.87
C PHE A 25 -3.59 -45.80 -25.02
N SER A 26 -3.09 -45.33 -26.18
CA SER A 26 -2.92 -43.89 -26.45
C SER A 26 -4.23 -43.11 -26.39
N THR A 27 -5.35 -43.67 -26.86
CA THR A 27 -6.65 -42.98 -26.83
C THR A 27 -7.29 -42.99 -25.44
N TRP A 28 -6.99 -43.99 -24.60
CA TRP A 28 -7.47 -44.03 -23.21
C TRP A 28 -6.65 -43.16 -22.26
N LYS A 29 -5.31 -43.10 -22.41
CA LYS A 29 -4.46 -42.18 -21.61
C LYS A 29 -4.90 -40.73 -21.76
N TYR A 30 -5.25 -40.31 -22.98
CA TYR A 30 -5.75 -38.95 -23.26
C TYR A 30 -7.14 -38.65 -22.66
N LEU A 31 -7.96 -39.67 -22.33
CA LEU A 31 -9.31 -39.50 -21.81
C LEU A 31 -9.39 -39.55 -20.27
N LEU A 32 -8.43 -40.20 -19.60
CA LEU A 32 -8.39 -40.27 -18.13
C LEU A 32 -7.68 -39.06 -17.51
N LEU A 33 -6.65 -38.53 -18.17
CA LEU A 33 -5.89 -37.35 -17.70
C LEU A 33 -6.68 -36.02 -17.71
N THR A 34 -7.93 -36.00 -18.21
CA THR A 34 -8.68 -34.75 -18.48
C THR A 34 -9.86 -34.47 -17.54
N ASP A 35 -10.24 -35.37 -16.63
CA ASP A 35 -11.39 -35.14 -15.70
C ASP A 35 -10.97 -35.16 -14.22
N GLU A 36 -10.14 -36.10 -13.76
CA GLU A 36 -9.60 -36.14 -12.38
C GLU A 36 -8.14 -36.60 -12.37
N GLY A 37 -7.34 -36.11 -11.41
CA GLY A 37 -5.89 -36.35 -11.33
C GLY A 37 -5.53 -37.77 -10.88
N ILE A 38 -5.61 -38.73 -11.80
CA ILE A 38 -5.38 -40.16 -11.53
C ILE A 38 -3.91 -40.53 -11.82
N ASP A 39 -3.25 -41.14 -10.83
CA ASP A 39 -1.89 -41.68 -10.92
C ASP A 39 -1.74 -42.72 -12.07
N GLU A 40 -0.68 -42.56 -12.88
CA GLU A 40 -0.37 -43.46 -13.98
C GLU A 40 -0.03 -44.89 -13.51
N SER A 41 0.51 -45.06 -12.31
CA SER A 41 0.81 -46.40 -11.74
C SER A 41 -0.47 -47.21 -11.51
N HIS A 42 -1.54 -46.55 -11.06
CA HIS A 42 -2.86 -47.17 -10.86
C HIS A 42 -3.51 -47.59 -12.19
N ILE A 43 -3.33 -46.79 -13.24
CA ILE A 43 -3.78 -47.12 -14.60
C ILE A 43 -2.98 -48.34 -15.12
N ALA A 44 -1.66 -48.37 -14.93
CA ALA A 44 -0.81 -49.47 -15.39
C ALA A 44 -1.10 -50.81 -14.69
N SER A 45 -1.40 -50.81 -13.38
CA SER A 45 -1.76 -52.03 -12.63
C SER A 45 -3.16 -52.55 -12.99
N THR A 46 -4.13 -51.65 -13.18
CA THR A 46 -5.49 -52.00 -13.63
C THR A 46 -5.47 -52.63 -15.04
N ILE A 47 -4.63 -52.12 -15.94
CA ILE A 47 -4.45 -52.65 -17.29
C ILE A 47 -3.92 -54.09 -17.28
N LYS A 48 -2.93 -54.41 -16.42
CA LYS A 48 -2.36 -55.77 -16.32
C LYS A 48 -3.37 -56.85 -15.91
N THR A 49 -4.51 -56.46 -15.32
CA THR A 49 -5.50 -57.40 -14.74
C THR A 49 -6.79 -57.54 -15.56
N HIS A 50 -7.06 -56.65 -16.53
CA HIS A 50 -8.39 -56.52 -17.15
C HIS A 50 -8.38 -56.41 -18.69
N ILE A 51 -8.19 -57.56 -19.37
CA ILE A 51 -7.99 -57.66 -20.83
C ILE A 51 -9.30 -57.69 -21.67
N PHE A 52 -10.45 -57.29 -21.12
CA PHE A 52 -11.73 -57.35 -21.85
C PHE A 52 -12.73 -56.27 -21.42
N MET A 53 -13.63 -55.95 -22.34
CA MET A 53 -14.78 -55.07 -22.11
C MET A 53 -16.09 -55.87 -22.20
N CYS A 54 -17.18 -55.35 -21.64
CA CYS A 54 -18.51 -55.80 -21.99
C CYS A 54 -18.89 -55.29 -23.39
N LYS A 55 -19.74 -56.03 -24.10
CA LYS A 55 -20.25 -55.72 -25.44
C LYS A 55 -20.78 -54.28 -25.60
N LYS A 56 -21.35 -53.68 -24.55
CA LYS A 56 -21.85 -52.29 -24.55
C LYS A 56 -20.73 -51.25 -24.49
N CYS A 57 -19.73 -51.44 -23.62
CA CYS A 57 -18.61 -50.49 -23.52
C CYS A 57 -17.67 -50.63 -24.73
N HIS A 58 -17.48 -51.83 -25.26
CA HIS A 58 -16.74 -52.05 -26.50
C HIS A 58 -17.37 -51.28 -27.69
N LYS A 59 -18.70 -51.33 -27.84
CA LYS A 59 -19.41 -50.59 -28.91
C LYS A 59 -19.42 -49.07 -28.75
N ASN A 60 -19.15 -48.55 -27.54
CA ASN A 60 -18.88 -47.14 -27.32
C ASN A 60 -17.41 -46.80 -27.65
N TYR A 61 -16.47 -47.69 -27.32
CA TYR A 61 -15.06 -47.53 -27.66
C TYR A 61 -14.84 -47.51 -29.19
N GLU A 62 -15.46 -48.41 -29.96
CA GLU A 62 -15.44 -48.40 -31.43
C GLU A 62 -15.85 -47.04 -32.02
N LYS A 63 -16.91 -46.43 -31.45
CA LYS A 63 -17.38 -45.09 -31.86
C LYS A 63 -16.39 -43.98 -31.52
N LEU A 64 -15.71 -44.07 -30.37
CA LEU A 64 -14.69 -43.09 -29.98
C LEU A 64 -13.43 -43.20 -30.83
N VAL A 65 -13.01 -44.42 -31.22
CA VAL A 65 -11.91 -44.64 -32.18
C VAL A 65 -12.26 -44.07 -33.55
N SER A 66 -13.48 -44.31 -34.04
CA SER A 66 -13.98 -43.72 -35.30
C SER A 66 -13.97 -42.18 -35.23
N LEU A 67 -14.50 -41.58 -34.16
CA LEU A 67 -14.53 -40.14 -33.97
C LEU A 67 -13.12 -39.52 -33.87
N HIS A 68 -12.20 -40.17 -33.15
CA HIS A 68 -10.80 -39.76 -33.06
C HIS A 68 -10.09 -39.87 -34.42
N GLY A 69 -10.42 -40.89 -35.22
CA GLY A 69 -9.99 -41.01 -36.61
C GLY A 69 -10.41 -39.80 -37.44
N SER A 70 -11.70 -39.49 -37.49
CA SER A 70 -12.23 -38.34 -38.23
C SER A 70 -11.70 -36.98 -37.72
N ILE A 71 -11.41 -36.85 -36.42
CA ILE A 71 -10.76 -35.65 -35.86
C ILE A 71 -9.31 -35.55 -36.32
N LYS A 72 -8.54 -36.65 -36.30
CA LYS A 72 -7.14 -36.68 -36.78
C LYS A 72 -7.04 -36.42 -38.29
N GLU A 73 -7.98 -36.97 -39.05
CA GLU A 73 -8.11 -36.74 -40.50
C GLU A 73 -8.46 -35.27 -40.79
N SER A 74 -9.46 -34.70 -40.10
CA SER A 74 -9.81 -33.28 -40.18
C SER A 74 -8.62 -32.37 -39.81
N LEU A 75 -7.87 -32.73 -38.77
CA LEU A 75 -6.64 -32.02 -38.38
C LEU A 75 -5.54 -32.14 -39.44
N SER A 76 -5.42 -33.27 -40.14
CA SER A 76 -4.46 -33.42 -41.25
C SER A 76 -4.84 -32.54 -42.45
N ILE A 77 -6.14 -32.47 -42.78
CA ILE A 77 -6.68 -31.60 -43.83
C ILE A 77 -6.41 -30.13 -43.47
N VAL A 78 -6.73 -29.71 -42.24
CA VAL A 78 -6.42 -28.35 -41.74
C VAL A 78 -4.91 -28.08 -41.77
N LYS A 79 -4.07 -29.04 -41.34
CA LYS A 79 -2.62 -28.87 -41.33
C LYS A 79 -2.03 -28.73 -42.75
N SER A 80 -2.56 -29.44 -43.74
CA SER A 80 -2.20 -29.27 -45.15
C SER A 80 -2.69 -27.93 -45.73
N ALA A 81 -3.88 -27.46 -45.33
CA ALA A 81 -4.44 -26.19 -45.77
C ALA A 81 -3.79 -24.95 -45.12
N VAL A 82 -3.10 -25.12 -43.99
CA VAL A 82 -2.41 -24.04 -43.24
C VAL A 82 -0.91 -23.97 -43.58
N LEU A 83 -0.27 -25.08 -43.97
CA LEU A 83 1.17 -25.16 -44.25
C LEU A 83 1.43 -25.36 -45.76
N GLY A 84 0.85 -24.48 -46.59
CA GLY A 84 0.86 -24.62 -48.06
C GLY A 84 2.27 -24.72 -48.67
N ILE A 85 2.67 -25.95 -49.02
CA ILE A 85 3.89 -26.28 -49.74
C ILE A 85 3.48 -27.19 -50.92
N ASP A 86 3.46 -26.63 -52.12
CA ASP A 86 3.19 -27.38 -53.35
C ASP A 86 4.44 -28.08 -53.87
N SER A 87 4.40 -29.41 -53.99
CA SER A 87 5.17 -30.17 -54.97
C SER A 87 4.56 -31.58 -55.14
N GLY A 88 4.37 -32.16 -56.33
CA GLY A 88 4.40 -31.57 -57.67
C GLY A 88 5.25 -32.35 -58.67
N THR A 89 4.63 -33.23 -59.47
CA THR A 89 4.97 -33.45 -60.90
C THR A 89 4.01 -34.47 -61.57
N ASN A 90 3.48 -34.07 -62.74
CA ASN A 90 3.25 -34.81 -64.00
C ASN A 90 3.16 -36.36 -63.97
N THR A 91 2.23 -37.01 -64.68
CA THR A 91 2.00 -36.83 -66.14
C THR A 91 0.57 -37.07 -66.67
N THR A 92 0.14 -36.14 -67.54
CA THR A 92 -0.74 -36.27 -68.73
C THR A 92 -1.66 -37.49 -68.94
N ALA A 93 -2.97 -37.21 -69.04
CA ALA A 93 -3.83 -37.64 -70.16
C ALA A 93 -5.00 -36.63 -70.33
N GLU A 94 -5.56 -36.51 -71.54
CA GLU A 94 -6.58 -35.51 -71.90
C GLU A 94 -8.02 -36.04 -71.84
N VAL A 95 -9.00 -35.16 -71.63
CA VAL A 95 -9.98 -34.73 -72.65
C VAL A 95 -10.99 -33.72 -72.05
N SER A 96 -11.43 -32.76 -72.87
CA SER A 96 -12.21 -31.58 -72.50
C SER A 96 -13.69 -31.84 -72.16
N GLN A 97 -14.27 -31.01 -71.28
CA GLN A 97 -15.29 -29.97 -71.63
C GLN A 97 -15.66 -29.17 -70.35
N THR A 98 -15.17 -27.94 -70.12
CA THR A 98 -15.64 -26.62 -70.65
C THR A 98 -17.06 -26.23 -70.23
N LEU A 99 -17.44 -25.02 -69.79
CA LEU A 99 -16.84 -23.72 -69.33
C LEU A 99 -18.03 -23.00 -68.60
N ASN A 100 -17.98 -21.92 -67.80
CA ASN A 100 -16.99 -21.00 -67.20
C ASN A 100 -17.68 -20.39 -65.90
N ALA A 101 -17.13 -19.64 -64.93
CA ALA A 101 -16.35 -18.40 -64.88
C ALA A 101 -17.02 -17.18 -65.56
N SER A 102 -16.92 -15.90 -65.17
CA SER A 102 -16.53 -15.18 -63.93
C SER A 102 -17.31 -13.82 -63.98
N GLY A 103 -17.29 -12.83 -63.08
CA GLY A 103 -16.39 -12.41 -62.00
C GLY A 103 -16.33 -10.85 -61.99
N LYS A 104 -15.73 -10.24 -60.95
CA LYS A 104 -15.58 -8.76 -60.77
C LYS A 104 -16.90 -7.97 -60.52
N ARG A 105 -16.89 -6.71 -60.02
CA ARG A 105 -16.24 -6.08 -58.83
C ARG A 105 -16.87 -4.67 -58.65
N THR A 106 -16.58 -4.00 -57.52
CA THR A 106 -16.57 -2.52 -57.32
C THR A 106 -17.84 -1.64 -57.51
N LEU A 107 -18.32 -1.12 -56.36
CA LEU A 107 -18.58 0.30 -56.02
C LEU A 107 -19.78 1.15 -56.55
N SER A 108 -20.16 2.08 -55.65
CA SER A 108 -20.81 3.41 -55.84
C SER A 108 -22.33 3.58 -56.04
N HIS A 109 -22.89 4.38 -55.12
CA HIS A 109 -23.93 5.44 -55.21
C HIS A 109 -25.17 5.37 -56.13
N SER A 110 -26.33 5.44 -55.45
CA SER A 110 -27.56 6.20 -55.80
C SER A 110 -28.30 5.84 -57.12
N THR A 111 -29.52 6.29 -57.41
CA THR A 111 -30.40 7.29 -56.76
C THR A 111 -31.88 6.82 -56.77
N ALA A 112 -32.83 7.72 -56.51
CA ALA A 112 -34.23 7.40 -56.23
C ALA A 112 -35.14 7.22 -57.46
N ALA A 113 -36.27 6.54 -57.20
CA ALA A 113 -37.63 6.85 -57.66
C ALA A 113 -38.17 6.41 -59.05
N ALA A 114 -39.50 6.22 -59.02
CA ALA A 114 -40.51 6.55 -60.04
C ALA A 114 -40.99 5.54 -61.11
N VAL A 115 -42.25 5.11 -60.91
CA VAL A 115 -43.40 5.22 -61.85
C VAL A 115 -43.49 4.34 -63.12
N VAL A 116 -44.53 3.49 -63.09
CA VAL A 116 -45.24 2.73 -64.16
C VAL A 116 -46.04 3.73 -65.06
N PRO A 117 -46.15 3.61 -66.42
CA PRO A 117 -47.12 2.64 -67.03
C PRO A 117 -47.01 2.19 -68.54
N LEU A 118 -47.70 1.07 -68.81
CA LEU A 118 -48.52 0.70 -70.01
C LEU A 118 -47.95 0.35 -71.42
N ALA A 119 -48.85 -0.32 -72.18
CA ALA A 119 -48.91 -0.61 -73.63
C ALA A 119 -47.96 -1.71 -74.21
N ALA A 120 -48.39 -2.62 -75.10
CA ALA A 120 -49.75 -3.03 -75.55
C ALA A 120 -49.76 -4.51 -76.04
N LYS A 121 -50.95 -5.05 -76.40
CA LYS A 121 -51.17 -6.47 -76.80
C LYS A 121 -51.00 -6.72 -78.31
N MET A 122 -50.76 -7.99 -78.70
CA MET A 122 -51.57 -8.82 -79.62
C MET A 122 -50.90 -10.20 -79.83
N PRO A 123 -51.58 -11.23 -80.41
CA PRO A 123 -52.86 -11.80 -80.01
C PRO A 123 -52.77 -13.33 -79.76
N ARG A 124 -53.79 -13.95 -79.15
CA ARG A 124 -54.04 -15.40 -79.28
C ARG A 124 -55.55 -15.68 -79.30
N THR A 125 -55.94 -16.63 -80.14
CA THR A 125 -57.30 -17.18 -80.27
C THR A 125 -57.50 -18.39 -79.36
N ASP A 126 -58.75 -18.80 -79.23
CA ASP A 126 -59.31 -19.67 -78.21
C ASP A 126 -58.77 -21.12 -78.21
N SER A 127 -58.56 -21.68 -77.01
CA SER A 127 -58.97 -23.06 -76.66
C SER A 127 -58.81 -23.33 -75.15
N GLU A 128 -59.93 -23.68 -74.52
CA GLU A 128 -60.05 -24.48 -73.27
C GLU A 128 -59.42 -23.93 -71.96
N ALA A 129 -59.79 -24.53 -70.82
CA ALA A 129 -59.54 -23.97 -69.49
C ALA A 129 -58.96 -25.00 -68.49
N GLU A 130 -57.92 -24.61 -67.75
CA GLU A 130 -57.39 -25.33 -66.57
C GLU A 130 -57.40 -24.45 -65.31
N GLU A 131 -57.55 -25.07 -64.14
CA GLU A 131 -57.61 -24.41 -62.83
C GLU A 131 -56.25 -23.96 -62.25
N PRO A 132 -56.22 -22.95 -61.36
CA PRO A 132 -55.00 -22.50 -60.69
C PRO A 132 -54.46 -23.52 -59.67
N ARG A 133 -53.31 -24.13 -60.00
CA ARG A 133 -52.65 -25.19 -59.19
C ARG A 133 -52.25 -24.71 -57.79
N LYS A 134 -52.92 -25.22 -56.75
CA LYS A 134 -52.54 -25.04 -55.34
C LYS A 134 -51.17 -25.67 -55.06
N GLN A 135 -50.20 -24.89 -54.59
CA GLN A 135 -48.81 -25.35 -54.38
C GLN A 135 -48.67 -26.21 -53.10
N THR A 136 -49.07 -27.47 -53.19
CA THR A 136 -48.93 -28.49 -52.14
C THR A 136 -47.47 -28.76 -51.82
N VAL A 137 -47.08 -28.69 -50.54
CA VAL A 137 -45.73 -29.03 -50.08
C VAL A 137 -45.76 -30.41 -49.43
N VAL A 138 -45.00 -31.32 -50.03
CA VAL A 138 -44.89 -32.71 -49.60
C VAL A 138 -43.54 -32.91 -48.91
N VAL A 139 -43.54 -33.62 -47.79
CA VAL A 139 -42.32 -34.07 -47.09
C VAL A 139 -42.19 -35.56 -47.28
N THR A 140 -41.05 -35.99 -47.80
CA THR A 140 -40.68 -37.40 -47.91
C THR A 140 -39.50 -37.65 -46.99
N VAL A 141 -39.71 -38.46 -45.95
CA VAL A 141 -38.62 -38.96 -45.11
C VAL A 141 -38.29 -40.36 -45.59
N CYS A 142 -37.04 -40.56 -46.03
CA CYS A 142 -36.51 -41.89 -46.30
C CYS A 142 -35.66 -42.31 -45.09
N ASP A 143 -35.96 -43.48 -44.55
CA ASP A 143 -35.06 -44.28 -43.73
C ASP A 143 -34.65 -45.50 -44.58
N ASP A 144 -33.55 -46.19 -44.28
CA ASP A 144 -32.87 -47.08 -45.25
C ASP A 144 -33.74 -48.25 -45.77
N GLU A 145 -34.82 -48.61 -45.08
CA GLU A 145 -35.81 -49.61 -45.52
C GLU A 145 -37.20 -49.03 -45.86
N ARG A 146 -37.51 -47.76 -45.54
CA ARG A 146 -38.88 -47.19 -45.67
C ARG A 146 -38.94 -45.71 -46.01
N THR A 147 -39.69 -45.41 -47.07
CA THR A 147 -40.07 -44.05 -47.49
C THR A 147 -41.45 -43.67 -46.92
N LYS A 148 -41.54 -42.59 -46.14
CA LYS A 148 -42.80 -42.06 -45.61
C LYS A 148 -43.07 -40.63 -46.11
N THR A 149 -44.07 -40.53 -46.96
CA THR A 149 -44.50 -39.28 -47.60
C THR A 149 -45.67 -38.64 -46.84
N SER A 150 -45.67 -37.32 -46.67
CA SER A 150 -46.70 -36.60 -45.91
C SER A 150 -46.97 -35.21 -46.49
N VAL A 151 -48.23 -34.95 -46.83
CA VAL A 151 -48.71 -33.66 -47.33
C VAL A 151 -48.84 -32.66 -46.19
N MET A 152 -48.19 -31.49 -46.30
CA MET A 152 -48.22 -30.46 -45.26
C MET A 152 -49.28 -29.40 -45.53
N THR A 153 -49.96 -28.94 -44.47
CA THR A 153 -50.84 -27.78 -44.55
C THR A 153 -50.04 -26.51 -44.91
N PRO A 154 -50.64 -25.51 -45.58
CA PRO A 154 -49.94 -24.28 -45.98
C PRO A 154 -49.24 -23.54 -44.82
N SER A 155 -49.80 -23.62 -43.60
CA SER A 155 -49.23 -23.05 -42.38
C SER A 155 -47.92 -23.73 -41.91
N ARG A 156 -47.68 -24.99 -42.29
CA ARG A 156 -46.46 -25.77 -41.96
C ARG A 156 -45.48 -25.88 -43.12
N ALA A 157 -45.97 -25.82 -44.36
CA ALA A 157 -45.20 -25.84 -45.59
C ALA A 157 -43.98 -24.88 -45.58
N ALA A 158 -44.16 -23.69 -45.00
CA ALA A 158 -43.11 -22.67 -44.91
C ALA A 158 -42.05 -22.96 -43.82
N ASP A 159 -42.40 -23.64 -42.72
CA ASP A 159 -41.45 -24.06 -41.68
C ASP A 159 -40.61 -25.24 -42.15
N VAL A 160 -41.24 -26.20 -42.81
CA VAL A 160 -40.58 -27.32 -43.50
C VAL A 160 -39.57 -26.82 -44.52
N LYS A 161 -39.98 -25.92 -45.44
CA LYS A 161 -39.07 -25.29 -46.42
C LYS A 161 -37.93 -24.51 -45.77
N SER A 162 -38.12 -23.95 -44.57
CA SER A 162 -37.04 -23.32 -43.80
C SER A 162 -36.13 -24.35 -43.10
N SER A 163 -36.68 -25.46 -42.60
CA SER A 163 -35.92 -26.50 -41.87
C SER A 163 -35.02 -27.30 -42.80
N ALA A 164 -35.52 -27.71 -43.97
CA ALA A 164 -34.73 -28.37 -45.02
C ALA A 164 -33.59 -27.48 -45.58
N ARG A 165 -33.63 -26.16 -45.32
CA ARG A 165 -32.58 -25.19 -45.68
C ARG A 165 -31.71 -24.78 -44.49
N GLY A 166 -31.77 -25.48 -43.35
CA GLY A 166 -31.05 -25.12 -42.12
C GLY A 166 -31.42 -23.76 -41.51
N SER A 167 -32.48 -23.11 -42.01
CA SER A 167 -32.81 -21.71 -41.73
C SER A 167 -33.64 -21.56 -40.45
N TRP A 168 -33.09 -22.05 -39.33
CA TRP A 168 -33.72 -22.06 -37.99
C TRP A 168 -34.24 -20.68 -37.56
N ARG A 169 -33.51 -19.60 -37.87
CA ARG A 169 -33.89 -18.21 -37.59
C ARG A 169 -35.24 -17.83 -38.22
N ALA A 170 -35.55 -18.35 -39.41
CA ALA A 170 -36.84 -18.10 -40.07
C ALA A 170 -38.00 -18.84 -39.40
N ILE A 171 -37.76 -20.07 -38.91
CA ILE A 171 -38.76 -20.86 -38.16
C ILE A 171 -39.07 -20.18 -36.82
N VAL A 172 -38.04 -19.75 -36.09
CA VAL A 172 -38.22 -19.02 -34.83
C VAL A 172 -38.97 -17.70 -35.06
N ASN A 173 -38.58 -16.91 -36.07
CA ASN A 173 -39.27 -15.67 -36.42
C ASN A 173 -40.74 -15.89 -36.83
N ARG A 174 -41.08 -17.01 -37.48
CA ARG A 174 -42.47 -17.35 -37.84
C ARG A 174 -43.26 -17.81 -36.61
N SER A 175 -42.69 -18.68 -35.80
CA SER A 175 -43.30 -19.20 -34.57
C SER A 175 -43.46 -18.16 -33.46
N MET A 176 -42.65 -17.10 -33.44
CA MET A 176 -42.82 -15.96 -32.52
C MET A 176 -43.82 -14.90 -33.01
N LYS A 177 -44.24 -14.96 -34.29
CA LYS A 177 -45.33 -14.14 -34.85
C LYS A 177 -46.70 -14.81 -34.71
N ASP A 178 -46.76 -16.13 -34.72
CA ASP A 178 -47.97 -16.93 -34.44
C ASP A 178 -48.31 -16.85 -32.93
N PRO A 179 -49.48 -16.30 -32.52
CA PRO A 179 -49.81 -16.11 -31.11
C PRO A 179 -49.89 -17.42 -30.30
N LEU A 180 -50.36 -18.50 -30.90
CA LEU A 180 -50.53 -19.80 -30.23
C LEU A 180 -49.16 -20.46 -30.03
N ARG A 181 -48.35 -20.53 -31.08
CA ARG A 181 -46.99 -21.10 -31.01
C ARG A 181 -46.12 -20.30 -30.05
N LYS A 182 -46.19 -18.96 -30.10
CA LYS A 182 -45.52 -18.06 -29.14
C LYS A 182 -45.94 -18.38 -27.70
N GLY A 183 -47.24 -18.57 -27.44
CA GLY A 183 -47.74 -18.97 -26.12
C GLY A 183 -47.16 -20.29 -25.61
N TYR A 184 -47.14 -21.33 -26.44
CA TYR A 184 -46.53 -22.62 -26.10
C TYR A 184 -45.02 -22.53 -25.86
N ILE A 185 -44.28 -21.85 -26.75
CA ILE A 185 -42.82 -21.66 -26.63
C ILE A 185 -42.49 -20.92 -25.33
N LEU A 186 -43.18 -19.80 -25.04
CA LEU A 186 -42.98 -19.05 -23.80
C LEU A 186 -43.31 -19.89 -22.56
N LYS A 187 -44.36 -20.72 -22.60
CA LYS A 187 -44.69 -21.64 -21.50
C LYS A 187 -43.57 -22.67 -21.26
N CYS A 188 -43.07 -23.32 -22.31
CA CYS A 188 -42.00 -24.30 -22.20
C CYS A 188 -40.68 -23.69 -21.70
N VAL A 189 -40.24 -22.56 -22.27
CA VAL A 189 -39.03 -21.84 -21.83
C VAL A 189 -39.18 -21.35 -20.39
N THR A 190 -40.33 -20.82 -19.99
CA THR A 190 -40.60 -20.39 -18.61
C THR A 190 -40.50 -21.55 -17.62
N THR A 191 -41.00 -22.75 -17.97
CA THR A 191 -40.87 -23.95 -17.13
C THR A 191 -39.42 -24.39 -16.96
N LEU A 192 -38.64 -24.41 -18.06
CA LEU A 192 -37.22 -24.73 -18.02
C LEU A 192 -36.43 -23.77 -17.12
N LEU A 193 -36.58 -22.46 -17.34
CA LEU A 193 -35.89 -21.43 -16.55
C LEU A 193 -36.29 -21.46 -15.07
N LYS A 194 -37.56 -21.76 -14.75
CA LYS A 194 -38.01 -21.95 -13.35
C LYS A 194 -37.40 -23.19 -12.69
N TYR A 195 -37.15 -24.26 -13.45
CA TYR A 195 -36.47 -25.47 -12.96
C TYR A 195 -34.97 -25.22 -12.76
N GLU A 196 -34.28 -24.65 -13.75
CA GLU A 196 -32.87 -24.25 -13.68
C GLU A 196 -32.62 -23.35 -12.46
N LEU A 197 -33.41 -22.29 -12.30
CA LEU A 197 -33.28 -21.37 -11.17
C LEU A 197 -33.57 -22.03 -9.81
N LYS A 198 -34.49 -23.02 -9.75
CA LYS A 198 -34.68 -23.81 -8.51
C LYS A 198 -33.44 -24.65 -8.21
N LYS A 199 -32.82 -25.27 -9.22
CA LYS A 199 -31.60 -26.09 -9.10
C LYS A 199 -30.44 -25.23 -8.59
N PHE A 200 -30.16 -24.11 -9.26
CA PHE A 200 -29.13 -23.13 -8.87
C PHE A 200 -29.33 -22.61 -7.44
N CYS A 201 -30.48 -22.00 -7.12
CA CYS A 201 -30.75 -21.49 -5.76
C CYS A 201 -30.74 -22.56 -4.64
N SER A 202 -30.71 -23.85 -4.98
CA SER A 202 -30.47 -24.94 -4.01
C SER A 202 -29.00 -25.32 -3.86
N LYS A 203 -28.23 -25.35 -4.96
CA LYS A 203 -26.81 -25.78 -4.98
C LYS A 203 -25.82 -24.64 -4.72
N SER A 204 -26.14 -23.41 -5.11
CA SER A 204 -25.28 -22.23 -4.94
C SER A 204 -25.36 -21.59 -3.54
N ARG A 205 -25.99 -22.26 -2.55
CA ARG A 205 -26.14 -21.75 -1.18
C ARG A 205 -24.80 -21.45 -0.48
N PRO A 206 -23.78 -22.32 -0.51
CA PRO A 206 -22.49 -22.01 0.11
C PRO A 206 -21.84 -20.78 -0.54
N LEU A 207 -21.92 -20.68 -1.87
CA LEU A 207 -21.31 -19.62 -2.68
C LEU A 207 -21.99 -18.25 -2.48
N LEU A 208 -23.32 -18.16 -2.52
CA LEU A 208 -24.03 -16.88 -2.68
C LEU A 208 -24.61 -16.29 -1.39
N THR A 209 -24.47 -16.95 -0.24
CA THR A 209 -25.03 -16.43 1.03
C THR A 209 -24.15 -15.37 1.69
N GLY A 210 -22.82 -15.44 1.55
CA GLY A 210 -21.88 -14.46 2.09
C GLY A 210 -21.98 -14.32 3.61
N HIS A 211 -21.93 -15.44 4.33
CA HIS A 211 -22.10 -15.48 5.80
C HIS A 211 -20.79 -15.40 6.58
N ARG A 212 -19.63 -15.46 5.91
CA ARG A 212 -18.30 -15.34 6.53
C ARG A 212 -17.54 -14.14 5.93
N PRO A 213 -16.72 -13.39 6.71
CA PRO A 213 -15.88 -12.31 6.20
C PRO A 213 -15.07 -12.68 4.95
N GLN A 214 -14.43 -13.84 4.93
CA GLN A 214 -13.63 -14.32 3.78
C GLN A 214 -14.43 -14.46 2.46
N GLN A 215 -15.76 -14.63 2.52
CA GLN A 215 -16.60 -14.66 1.31
C GLN A 215 -16.87 -13.27 0.73
N LEU A 216 -16.69 -12.22 1.53
CA LEU A 216 -16.77 -10.82 1.12
C LEU A 216 -15.40 -10.36 0.60
N LYS A 217 -14.30 -10.72 1.30
CA LYS A 217 -12.92 -10.49 0.86
C LYS A 217 -12.66 -11.13 -0.50
N ASN A 218 -12.70 -12.47 -0.60
CA ASN A 218 -12.30 -13.23 -1.80
C ASN A 218 -13.48 -13.38 -2.80
N PHE A 219 -14.17 -12.27 -3.10
CA PHE A 219 -15.34 -12.26 -3.98
C PHE A 219 -14.95 -12.23 -5.47
N LYS A 220 -15.24 -13.28 -6.25
CA LYS A 220 -14.92 -13.31 -7.69
C LYS A 220 -16.16 -13.61 -8.56
N TRP A 221 -16.52 -12.73 -9.51
CA TRP A 221 -17.72 -12.84 -10.37
C TRP A 221 -17.72 -14.15 -11.19
N ILE A 222 -16.54 -14.58 -11.63
CA ILE A 222 -16.36 -15.79 -12.45
C ILE A 222 -16.91 -17.05 -11.77
N SER A 223 -16.80 -17.15 -10.43
CA SER A 223 -17.34 -18.25 -9.64
C SER A 223 -18.86 -18.36 -9.74
N ILE A 224 -19.57 -17.24 -9.83
CA ILE A 224 -21.03 -17.19 -10.01
C ILE A 224 -21.40 -17.65 -11.43
N VAL A 225 -20.67 -17.18 -12.44
CA VAL A 225 -20.92 -17.52 -13.86
C VAL A 225 -20.60 -19.00 -14.14
N ASN A 226 -19.54 -19.56 -13.56
CA ASN A 226 -19.21 -20.98 -13.65
C ASN A 226 -20.26 -21.86 -12.94
N ASN A 227 -20.73 -21.47 -11.76
CA ASN A 227 -21.81 -22.19 -11.08
C ASN A 227 -23.13 -22.13 -11.90
N ALA A 228 -23.41 -21.01 -12.57
CA ALA A 228 -24.55 -20.86 -13.47
C ALA A 228 -24.41 -21.68 -14.77
N LYS A 229 -23.20 -21.86 -15.31
CA LYS A 229 -22.92 -22.76 -16.45
C LYS A 229 -23.35 -24.20 -16.15
N MET A 230 -23.19 -24.65 -14.90
CA MET A 230 -23.54 -26.01 -14.45
C MET A 230 -25.04 -26.20 -14.15
N TYR A 231 -25.73 -25.17 -13.64
CA TYR A 231 -27.10 -25.29 -13.12
C TYR A 231 -28.18 -24.48 -13.86
N MET A 232 -27.80 -23.49 -14.67
CA MET A 232 -28.71 -22.67 -15.49
C MET A 232 -28.18 -22.41 -16.93
N PRO A 233 -27.80 -23.46 -17.68
CA PRO A 233 -27.20 -23.30 -19.01
C PRO A 233 -28.13 -22.60 -20.01
N ALA A 234 -29.46 -22.79 -19.95
CA ALA A 234 -30.39 -22.09 -20.85
C ALA A 234 -30.49 -20.60 -20.50
N LEU A 235 -30.59 -20.23 -19.21
CA LEU A 235 -30.55 -18.82 -18.80
C LEU A 235 -29.24 -18.15 -19.19
N LEU A 236 -28.10 -18.77 -18.90
CA LEU A 236 -26.77 -18.23 -19.23
C LEU A 236 -26.61 -18.02 -20.73
N LYS A 237 -27.10 -18.97 -21.56
CA LYS A 237 -27.10 -18.80 -23.02
C LYS A 237 -27.96 -17.62 -23.47
N ILE A 238 -29.16 -17.45 -22.92
CA ILE A 238 -30.03 -16.30 -23.23
C ILE A 238 -29.32 -14.98 -22.88
N LEU A 239 -28.74 -14.87 -21.67
CA LEU A 239 -28.03 -13.66 -21.25
C LEU A 239 -26.85 -13.32 -22.18
N ARG A 240 -26.05 -14.32 -22.58
CA ARG A 240 -24.97 -14.14 -23.55
C ARG A 240 -25.46 -13.69 -24.92
N GLU A 241 -26.49 -14.32 -25.48
CA GLU A 241 -27.07 -13.86 -26.76
C GLU A 241 -27.64 -12.43 -26.67
N CYS A 242 -28.19 -12.03 -25.52
CA CYS A 242 -28.66 -10.65 -25.27
C CYS A 242 -27.54 -9.61 -25.10
N LEU A 243 -26.33 -10.02 -24.73
CA LEU A 243 -25.17 -9.13 -24.52
C LEU A 243 -24.24 -9.02 -25.75
N LYS A 244 -24.51 -9.73 -26.85
CA LYS A 244 -23.73 -9.67 -28.09
C LYS A 244 -23.82 -8.30 -28.77
N THR A 245 -22.87 -7.43 -28.46
CA THR A 245 -22.59 -6.17 -29.17
C THR A 245 -21.63 -6.37 -30.36
N LYS A 246 -21.44 -5.33 -31.19
CA LYS A 246 -20.45 -5.35 -32.29
C LYS A 246 -19.01 -5.42 -31.79
N THR A 247 -18.74 -4.79 -30.66
CA THR A 247 -17.50 -4.89 -29.88
C THR A 247 -17.67 -5.93 -28.77
N LYS A 248 -16.58 -6.57 -28.35
CA LYS A 248 -16.52 -7.36 -27.11
C LYS A 248 -16.74 -6.41 -25.93
N ARG A 249 -17.42 -6.87 -24.86
CA ARG A 249 -17.39 -6.21 -23.55
C ARG A 249 -16.39 -6.92 -22.67
N GLU A 250 -15.46 -6.21 -22.04
CA GLU A 250 -14.63 -6.81 -20.98
C GLU A 250 -15.50 -7.22 -19.78
N ASN A 251 -16.42 -6.35 -19.35
CA ASN A 251 -17.29 -6.58 -18.19
C ASN A 251 -18.49 -7.55 -18.42
N GLU A 252 -18.43 -8.45 -19.41
CA GLU A 252 -19.51 -9.44 -19.65
C GLU A 252 -19.77 -10.30 -18.41
N THR A 253 -18.70 -10.79 -17.76
CA THR A 253 -18.76 -11.65 -16.57
C THR A 253 -19.50 -10.98 -15.42
N SER A 254 -19.13 -9.74 -15.08
CA SER A 254 -19.74 -8.95 -14.00
C SER A 254 -21.21 -8.65 -14.28
N VAL A 255 -21.56 -8.27 -15.51
CA VAL A 255 -22.95 -7.99 -15.90
C VAL A 255 -23.83 -9.25 -15.82
N ILE A 256 -23.33 -10.39 -16.31
CA ILE A 256 -24.04 -11.68 -16.21
C ILE A 256 -24.20 -12.11 -14.75
N GLY A 257 -23.10 -12.05 -13.97
CA GLY A 257 -23.08 -12.41 -12.56
C GLY A 257 -24.06 -11.58 -11.73
N MET A 258 -24.14 -10.28 -11.99
CA MET A 258 -25.06 -9.36 -11.31
C MET A 258 -26.52 -9.65 -11.66
N ILE A 259 -26.87 -9.85 -12.94
CA ILE A 259 -28.24 -10.20 -13.37
C ILE A 259 -28.67 -11.53 -12.72
N ILE A 260 -27.81 -12.54 -12.74
CA ILE A 260 -28.05 -13.84 -12.09
C ILE A 260 -28.29 -13.67 -10.59
N SER A 261 -27.53 -12.80 -9.93
CA SER A 261 -27.60 -12.58 -8.49
C SER A 261 -28.82 -11.77 -8.07
N ILE A 262 -29.31 -10.85 -8.90
CA ILE A 262 -30.60 -10.18 -8.74
C ILE A 262 -31.74 -11.21 -8.80
N ILE A 263 -31.72 -12.10 -9.79
CA ILE A 263 -32.75 -13.15 -9.96
C ILE A 263 -32.70 -14.17 -8.81
N ALA A 264 -31.50 -14.55 -8.36
CA ALA A 264 -31.29 -15.47 -7.24
C ALA A 264 -31.80 -14.89 -5.92
N LYS A 265 -31.46 -13.63 -5.60
CA LYS A 265 -31.94 -12.91 -4.42
C LYS A 265 -33.45 -12.75 -4.41
N GLN A 266 -34.05 -12.43 -5.57
CA GLN A 266 -35.51 -12.32 -5.71
C GLN A 266 -36.24 -13.65 -5.47
N ARG A 267 -35.59 -14.80 -5.69
CA ARG A 267 -36.15 -16.13 -5.38
C ARG A 267 -35.86 -16.59 -3.95
N VAL A 268 -34.67 -16.32 -3.44
CA VAL A 268 -34.20 -16.72 -2.10
C VAL A 268 -33.42 -15.54 -1.50
N PRO A 269 -34.04 -14.71 -0.64
CA PRO A 269 -33.43 -13.46 -0.15
C PRO A 269 -32.08 -13.61 0.59
N GLN A 270 -31.76 -14.81 1.06
CA GLN A 270 -30.47 -15.15 1.67
C GLN A 270 -29.31 -15.20 0.66
N LEU A 271 -29.58 -15.44 -0.63
CA LEU A 271 -28.57 -15.46 -1.69
C LEU A 271 -28.26 -14.03 -2.12
N CYS A 272 -27.46 -13.33 -1.32
CA CYS A 272 -27.23 -11.90 -1.44
C CYS A 272 -25.76 -11.46 -1.31
N LEU A 273 -24.78 -12.36 -1.49
CA LEU A 273 -23.35 -12.02 -1.40
C LEU A 273 -22.94 -10.81 -2.28
N PRO A 274 -23.24 -10.75 -3.60
CA PRO A 274 -22.85 -9.59 -4.41
C PRO A 274 -23.56 -8.32 -3.95
N GLN A 275 -24.82 -8.43 -3.52
CA GLN A 275 -25.57 -7.31 -2.95
C GLN A 275 -25.05 -6.85 -1.58
N LYS A 276 -24.27 -7.68 -0.85
CA LYS A 276 -23.53 -7.28 0.35
C LYS A 276 -22.25 -6.53 -0.04
N VAL A 277 -21.44 -7.08 -0.94
CA VAL A 277 -20.22 -6.43 -1.46
C VAL A 277 -20.55 -5.04 -2.02
N ILE A 278 -21.52 -4.95 -2.93
CA ILE A 278 -22.01 -3.67 -3.47
C ILE A 278 -22.57 -2.74 -2.37
N SER A 279 -23.18 -3.28 -1.31
CA SER A 279 -23.62 -2.49 -0.16
C SER A 279 -22.46 -1.91 0.66
N LEU A 280 -21.34 -2.63 0.76
CA LEU A 280 -20.13 -2.19 1.44
C LEU A 280 -19.46 -1.07 0.62
N LEU A 281 -19.25 -1.29 -0.68
CA LEU A 281 -18.71 -0.28 -1.62
C LEU A 281 -19.55 1.01 -1.65
N LEU A 282 -20.88 0.90 -1.58
CA LEU A 282 -21.77 2.06 -1.46
C LEU A 282 -21.63 2.76 -0.10
N TYR A 283 -21.37 2.01 0.99
CA TYR A 283 -21.22 2.57 2.33
C TYR A 283 -19.89 3.32 2.51
N SER A 284 -18.79 2.72 2.06
CA SER A 284 -17.45 3.33 2.03
C SER A 284 -17.41 4.52 1.07
N GLY A 285 -18.02 4.43 -0.11
CA GLY A 285 -18.32 5.57 -1.00
C GLY A 285 -19.38 6.55 -0.48
N HIS A 286 -19.58 6.60 0.85
CA HIS A 286 -20.43 7.51 1.63
C HIS A 286 -21.87 7.70 1.11
N CYS A 287 -22.43 6.72 0.39
CA CYS A 287 -23.77 6.83 -0.18
C CYS A 287 -24.82 6.86 0.94
N SER A 288 -25.56 7.97 1.03
CA SER A 288 -26.58 8.14 2.07
C SER A 288 -27.60 6.99 2.11
N LYS A 289 -28.19 6.75 3.29
CA LYS A 289 -29.30 5.79 3.50
C LYS A 289 -30.44 5.90 2.48
N LYS A 290 -30.66 7.07 1.87
CA LYS A 290 -31.64 7.28 0.78
C LYS A 290 -31.22 6.58 -0.53
N VAL A 291 -29.93 6.51 -0.84
CA VAL A 291 -29.38 5.82 -2.02
C VAL A 291 -29.49 4.31 -1.84
N LEU A 292 -29.02 3.77 -0.72
CA LEU A 292 -29.17 2.33 -0.41
C LEU A 292 -30.65 1.91 -0.43
N ASN A 293 -31.56 2.69 0.17
CA ASN A 293 -33.00 2.39 0.13
C ASN A 293 -33.63 2.48 -1.28
N ARG A 294 -33.00 3.18 -2.24
CA ARG A 294 -33.42 3.20 -3.65
C ARG A 294 -32.88 1.98 -4.40
N LEU A 295 -31.60 1.65 -4.25
CA LEU A 295 -30.92 0.52 -4.91
C LEU A 295 -31.31 -0.85 -4.32
N ASN A 296 -31.83 -0.89 -3.10
CA ASN A 296 -32.38 -2.09 -2.49
C ASN A 296 -33.61 -2.62 -3.25
N LYS A 297 -34.50 -1.73 -3.73
CA LYS A 297 -35.75 -2.07 -4.44
C LYS A 297 -35.54 -2.93 -5.70
N PRO A 298 -34.62 -2.62 -6.63
CA PRO A 298 -34.27 -3.47 -7.76
C PRO A 298 -33.31 -4.64 -7.40
N ASN A 299 -33.11 -4.94 -6.11
CA ASN A 299 -32.15 -5.94 -5.62
C ASN A 299 -30.68 -5.71 -6.03
N ILE A 300 -30.26 -4.45 -6.21
CA ILE A 300 -28.86 -4.10 -6.50
C ILE A 300 -27.99 -4.18 -5.22
N CYS A 301 -28.54 -3.82 -4.05
CA CYS A 301 -27.85 -3.93 -2.77
C CYS A 301 -28.73 -4.57 -1.67
N VAL A 302 -28.20 -4.76 -0.46
CA VAL A 302 -28.97 -5.16 0.73
C VAL A 302 -29.55 -3.92 1.44
N SER A 303 -30.21 -4.06 2.60
CA SER A 303 -30.74 -2.88 3.32
C SER A 303 -29.62 -2.18 4.09
N HIS A 304 -29.77 -0.89 4.43
CA HIS A 304 -28.79 -0.20 5.30
C HIS A 304 -28.57 -0.92 6.64
N TYR A 305 -29.62 -1.50 7.24
CA TYR A 305 -29.48 -2.32 8.46
C TYR A 305 -28.64 -3.58 8.19
N THR A 306 -28.90 -4.27 7.07
CA THR A 306 -28.10 -5.44 6.67
C THR A 306 -26.64 -5.05 6.35
N THR A 307 -26.43 -3.86 5.79
CA THR A 307 -25.10 -3.31 5.46
C THR A 307 -24.29 -3.10 6.73
N VAL A 308 -24.82 -2.34 7.69
CA VAL A 308 -24.18 -2.13 9.01
C VAL A 308 -23.96 -3.45 9.75
N ARG A 309 -24.91 -4.39 9.73
CA ARG A 309 -24.69 -5.70 10.36
C ARG A 309 -23.63 -6.55 9.65
N THR A 310 -23.47 -6.39 8.33
CA THR A 310 -22.40 -7.05 7.57
C THR A 310 -21.05 -6.41 7.87
N LEU A 311 -21.01 -5.08 8.04
CA LEU A 311 -19.82 -4.31 8.43
C LEU A 311 -19.32 -4.66 9.84
N VAL A 312 -20.23 -4.72 10.82
CA VAL A 312 -19.94 -5.21 12.18
C VAL A 312 -19.40 -6.65 12.17
N GLN A 313 -19.91 -7.51 11.28
CA GLN A 313 -19.40 -8.86 11.12
C GLN A 313 -18.03 -8.90 10.41
N LEU A 314 -17.78 -7.97 9.48
CA LEU A 314 -16.51 -7.86 8.75
C LEU A 314 -15.35 -7.43 9.65
N GLY A 315 -15.62 -6.53 10.60
CA GLY A 315 -14.67 -6.07 11.63
C GLY A 315 -14.76 -6.78 12.98
N SER A 316 -15.31 -7.99 13.05
CA SER A 316 -15.39 -8.74 14.33
C SER A 316 -14.05 -9.37 14.73
N ASP A 317 -13.27 -9.82 13.75
CA ASP A 317 -12.00 -10.54 13.93
C ASP A 317 -10.80 -9.68 13.45
N HIS A 318 -10.96 -8.35 13.47
CA HIS A 318 -10.02 -7.35 12.95
C HIS A 318 -8.57 -7.46 13.48
N ASP A 319 -8.45 -7.83 14.76
CA ASP A 319 -7.25 -7.95 15.58
C ASP A 319 -6.60 -9.33 15.50
N ARG A 320 -7.17 -10.28 14.74
CA ARG A 320 -6.71 -11.67 14.69
C ARG A 320 -5.24 -11.79 14.26
N ARG A 321 -4.80 -11.02 13.27
CA ARG A 321 -3.42 -11.06 12.76
C ARG A 321 -2.41 -10.59 13.81
N LEU A 322 -2.74 -9.58 14.61
CA LEU A 322 -1.94 -9.15 15.76
C LEU A 322 -1.87 -10.22 16.86
N ARG A 323 -3.00 -10.91 17.14
CA ARG A 323 -3.00 -12.02 18.10
C ARG A 323 -2.09 -13.17 17.63
N GLN A 324 -2.01 -13.43 16.33
CA GLN A 324 -1.06 -14.40 15.78
C GLN A 324 0.39 -13.99 16.07
N TRP A 325 0.81 -12.76 15.76
CA TRP A 325 2.17 -12.28 16.08
C TRP A 325 2.51 -12.39 17.58
N ARG A 326 1.56 -12.04 18.45
CA ARG A 326 1.71 -12.20 19.91
C ARG A 326 1.89 -13.65 20.31
N ASP A 327 1.06 -14.56 19.79
CA ASP A 327 1.05 -15.97 20.16
C ASP A 327 2.29 -16.70 19.59
N GLU A 328 2.74 -16.29 18.40
CA GLU A 328 4.01 -16.71 17.77
C GLU A 328 5.21 -16.29 18.65
N LEU A 329 5.30 -15.03 19.06
CA LEU A 329 6.36 -14.53 19.96
C LEU A 329 6.31 -15.19 21.35
N ALA A 330 5.13 -15.31 21.95
CA ALA A 330 4.96 -15.95 23.26
C ALA A 330 5.41 -17.42 23.23
N THR A 331 5.13 -18.15 22.15
CA THR A 331 5.62 -19.52 21.96
C THR A 331 7.15 -19.54 21.89
N GLY A 332 7.77 -18.60 21.15
CA GLY A 332 9.22 -18.46 21.09
C GLY A 332 9.88 -18.11 22.43
N MET A 333 9.21 -17.34 23.29
CA MET A 333 9.68 -17.08 24.67
C MET A 333 9.72 -18.35 25.51
N CYS A 334 8.67 -19.17 25.44
CA CYS A 334 8.58 -20.39 26.25
C CYS A 334 9.65 -21.41 25.87
N LEU A 335 9.86 -21.66 24.56
CA LEU A 335 10.88 -22.62 24.09
C LEU A 335 12.29 -22.24 24.58
N ARG A 336 12.67 -20.95 24.47
CA ARG A 336 13.95 -20.44 25.00
C ARG A 336 14.08 -20.54 26.53
N SER A 337 12.97 -20.65 27.25
CA SER A 337 12.96 -20.82 28.70
C SER A 337 13.20 -22.28 29.12
N ASP A 338 12.74 -23.24 28.32
CA ASP A 338 12.97 -24.67 28.52
C ASP A 338 14.41 -25.08 28.14
N ASP A 339 14.94 -24.63 26.99
CA ASP A 339 16.29 -24.99 26.51
C ASP A 339 17.42 -24.56 27.48
N ASN A 340 17.18 -23.49 28.24
CA ASN A 340 18.14 -22.93 29.21
C ASN A 340 18.43 -23.84 30.42
N CYS A 341 17.87 -25.06 30.48
CA CYS A 341 18.23 -26.06 31.49
C CYS A 341 19.42 -26.96 31.13
N GLU A 342 19.85 -27.05 29.85
CA GLU A 342 20.91 -28.00 29.41
C GLU A 342 21.99 -27.44 28.45
N SER A 343 22.50 -26.21 28.64
CA SER A 343 23.84 -25.87 28.09
C SER A 343 24.58 -24.73 28.81
N ASN A 344 25.80 -25.00 29.28
CA ASN A 344 26.85 -23.97 29.42
C ASN A 344 27.72 -24.02 28.16
N VAL A 345 27.76 -22.94 27.38
CA VAL A 345 28.70 -22.74 26.26
C VAL A 345 29.34 -21.36 26.41
N ASP A 346 30.62 -21.26 26.06
CA ASP A 346 31.46 -20.09 26.34
C ASP A 346 31.05 -18.86 25.50
N ASP A 347 30.61 -17.79 26.16
CA ASP A 347 30.09 -16.58 25.51
C ASP A 347 31.23 -15.64 25.08
N SER A 348 31.93 -16.03 24.00
CA SER A 348 33.15 -15.36 23.52
C SER A 348 33.26 -15.28 22.00
N ASN A 349 32.13 -15.10 21.28
CA ASN A 349 32.15 -14.78 19.85
C ASN A 349 30.91 -13.98 19.39
N PHE A 350 30.91 -12.67 19.65
CA PHE A 350 30.08 -11.71 18.91
C PHE A 350 30.98 -10.78 18.07
N PRO A 351 30.65 -10.50 16.80
CA PRO A 351 31.44 -9.59 15.98
C PRO A 351 31.27 -8.15 16.47
N VAL A 352 32.37 -7.56 16.97
CA VAL A 352 32.44 -6.12 17.27
C VAL A 352 32.32 -5.34 15.96
N LEU A 353 31.19 -4.67 15.73
CA LEU A 353 30.94 -3.83 14.55
C LEU A 353 31.62 -2.46 14.66
N GLU A 354 32.92 -2.46 14.97
CA GLU A 354 33.79 -1.31 14.75
C GLU A 354 34.32 -1.35 13.31
N HIS A 355 33.68 -0.59 12.43
CA HIS A 355 34.22 -0.24 11.12
C HIS A 355 34.45 1.26 11.04
N ASN A 356 35.48 1.69 11.78
CA ASN A 356 36.11 2.99 11.60
C ASN A 356 36.81 3.02 10.22
N PRO A 357 36.49 3.96 9.30
CA PRO A 357 37.00 3.89 7.91
C PRO A 357 38.46 4.29 7.72
N PHE A 358 39.20 4.55 8.80
CA PHE A 358 40.60 4.93 8.79
C PHE A 358 41.42 3.89 9.56
N ASP A 359 42.23 3.13 8.83
CA ASP A 359 43.68 3.13 9.06
C ASP A 359 44.46 2.55 7.88
N LEU A 360 45.54 3.25 7.51
CA LEU A 360 46.63 2.73 6.69
C LEU A 360 47.94 3.41 7.12
N VAL A 361 48.89 2.59 7.56
CA VAL A 361 50.25 2.93 8.02
C VAL A 361 50.31 3.54 9.43
N THR A 362 50.87 2.75 10.35
CA THR A 362 51.28 3.10 11.72
C THR A 362 52.66 3.75 11.76
N ASP A 363 52.97 4.43 12.88
CA ASP A 363 54.26 4.62 13.57
C ASP A 363 54.11 5.87 14.50
N ASP A 364 54.56 5.94 15.76
CA ASP A 364 55.30 4.98 16.61
C ASP A 364 55.17 5.37 18.12
N SER A 365 55.67 4.51 19.03
CA SER A 365 56.05 4.76 20.45
C SER A 365 55.02 5.12 21.56
N ASP A 366 54.80 4.16 22.46
CA ASP A 366 55.17 4.10 23.90
C ASP A 366 54.84 5.21 24.95
N GLY A 367 54.54 4.76 26.18
CA GLY A 367 54.54 5.51 27.46
C GLY A 367 53.16 5.56 28.16
N GLU A 368 52.84 4.72 29.15
CA GLU A 368 53.30 4.73 30.56
C GLU A 368 52.97 6.03 31.36
N ASP A 369 52.45 6.01 32.59
CA ASP A 369 51.61 5.03 33.32
C ASP A 369 51.06 5.71 34.61
N GLU A 370 50.33 4.95 35.44
CA GLU A 370 50.24 5.05 36.91
C GLU A 370 49.58 6.27 37.61
N ASN A 371 48.52 5.94 38.38
CA ASN A 371 48.34 6.24 39.82
C ASN A 371 48.16 7.69 40.33
N ASP A 372 47.52 7.97 41.49
CA ASP A 372 46.58 7.23 42.37
C ASP A 372 46.06 8.26 43.42
N ASN A 373 45.17 7.81 44.31
CA ASN A 373 44.88 8.33 45.66
C ASN A 373 43.75 9.38 45.87
N THR A 374 42.60 8.81 46.25
CA THR A 374 42.08 8.94 47.63
C THR A 374 41.47 10.28 48.05
N LEU A 375 40.14 10.33 47.88
CA LEU A 375 39.14 10.52 48.95
C LEU A 375 39.50 11.38 50.17
N LYS A 376 38.65 12.39 50.43
CA LYS A 376 38.25 12.72 51.81
C LYS A 376 36.87 13.38 51.86
N ASP A 377 35.96 12.77 52.62
CA ASP A 377 34.68 13.35 52.98
C ASP A 377 34.84 14.64 53.80
N THR A 378 33.88 15.55 53.67
CA THR A 378 33.35 16.29 54.83
C THR A 378 31.88 16.60 54.61
N SER A 379 31.01 15.84 55.27
CA SER A 379 29.57 16.11 55.32
C SER A 379 29.26 17.30 56.22
N GLN A 380 28.39 18.22 55.78
CA GLN A 380 27.60 19.06 56.66
C GLN A 380 26.17 19.23 56.12
N SER A 381 25.21 19.31 57.03
CA SER A 381 23.77 19.32 56.79
C SER A 381 23.17 20.71 56.99
N GLU A 382 21.83 20.79 56.97
CA GLU A 382 20.98 21.97 57.25
C GLU A 382 20.81 22.95 56.07
N ALA A 383 19.62 23.50 55.80
CA ALA A 383 18.28 23.19 56.32
C ALA A 383 17.19 23.46 55.27
N ALA A 384 16.06 22.76 55.38
CA ALA A 384 14.89 23.03 54.56
C ALA A 384 14.22 24.37 54.97
N THR A 385 13.90 25.21 53.99
CA THR A 385 12.98 26.35 54.18
C THR A 385 11.90 26.31 53.10
N SER A 386 10.65 26.12 53.52
CA SER A 386 9.50 26.12 52.62
C SER A 386 9.09 27.54 52.23
N VAL A 387 9.00 27.82 50.93
CA VAL A 387 8.32 29.01 50.40
C VAL A 387 7.22 28.55 49.44
N THR A 388 5.99 28.98 49.69
CA THR A 388 4.80 28.57 48.94
C THR A 388 4.30 29.65 48.00
N SER A 389 3.63 29.24 46.92
CA SER A 389 2.97 30.08 45.89
C SER A 389 3.94 30.81 44.94
N SER A 390 3.56 31.11 43.69
CA SER A 390 2.23 31.06 43.05
C SER A 390 2.32 30.81 41.53
N ALA A 391 1.15 30.71 40.86
CA ALA A 391 0.93 30.67 39.41
C ALA A 391 1.27 29.36 38.66
N ASP A 392 0.29 28.45 38.64
CA ASP A 392 0.12 27.39 37.63
C ASP A 392 0.01 28.03 36.22
N GLU A 393 1.08 28.08 35.41
CA GLU A 393 0.94 28.22 33.96
C GLU A 393 0.46 26.88 33.35
N ARG A 394 -0.83 26.60 33.50
CA ARG A 394 -1.52 25.55 32.73
C ARG A 394 -1.62 25.98 31.27
N LEU A 395 -0.51 25.86 30.57
CA LEU A 395 -0.38 26.01 29.11
C LEU A 395 -1.13 24.89 28.41
N SER A 396 -2.46 24.98 28.42
CA SER A 396 -3.34 24.16 27.62
C SER A 396 -3.05 24.41 26.14
N VAL A 397 -2.30 23.48 25.53
CA VAL A 397 -2.09 23.43 24.09
C VAL A 397 -3.42 23.06 23.45
N GLN A 398 -4.28 24.07 23.26
CA GLN A 398 -5.60 23.89 22.68
C GLN A 398 -5.43 23.40 21.24
N MET A 399 -5.71 22.11 21.04
CA MET A 399 -5.49 21.39 19.78
C MET A 399 -6.34 21.96 18.64
N MET A 400 -5.88 21.74 17.41
CA MET A 400 -6.44 22.33 16.18
C MET A 400 -7.79 21.72 15.77
N SER A 401 -8.83 21.94 16.58
CA SER A 401 -10.19 21.49 16.27
C SER A 401 -10.91 22.43 15.30
N GLU A 402 -10.95 22.04 14.02
CA GLU A 402 -11.78 22.63 12.94
C GLU A 402 -11.45 24.07 12.50
N SER A 403 -10.23 24.30 11.98
CA SER A 403 -10.04 25.21 10.83
C SER A 403 -10.42 24.53 9.51
N SER A 404 -10.65 25.30 8.44
CA SER A 404 -11.38 24.83 7.24
C SER A 404 -10.53 24.11 6.19
N ASP A 405 -10.70 22.77 6.08
CA ASP A 405 -10.78 21.87 4.89
C ASP A 405 -9.96 22.18 3.59
N GLU A 406 -8.94 23.04 3.60
CA GLU A 406 -8.13 23.44 2.42
C GLU A 406 -6.61 23.57 2.73
N GLY A 407 -5.97 22.49 3.17
CA GLY A 407 -4.53 22.55 3.47
C GLY A 407 -3.87 21.27 4.00
N SER A 408 -4.35 20.10 3.59
CA SER A 408 -3.75 18.80 3.93
C SER A 408 -3.40 18.04 2.64
N PRO A 409 -2.51 17.02 2.69
CA PRO A 409 -2.13 16.28 1.49
C PRO A 409 -3.35 15.56 0.93
N VAL A 410 -3.48 15.47 -0.39
CA VAL A 410 -4.50 14.62 -1.01
C VAL A 410 -4.35 13.20 -0.43
N PRO A 411 -5.42 12.57 0.09
CA PRO A 411 -5.30 11.24 0.65
C PRO A 411 -4.73 10.27 -0.39
N PRO A 412 -3.85 9.34 0.01
CA PRO A 412 -3.80 8.05 -0.65
C PRO A 412 -5.24 7.52 -0.74
N ALA A 413 -5.62 6.93 -1.87
CA ALA A 413 -6.94 6.33 -2.00
C ALA A 413 -7.10 5.18 -0.99
N TYR A 414 -8.32 4.68 -0.80
CA TYR A 414 -8.58 3.61 0.17
C TYR A 414 -7.73 2.35 -0.13
N SER A 415 -7.53 2.08 -1.43
CA SER A 415 -6.60 1.11 -2.01
C SER A 415 -5.16 1.25 -1.54
N ASP A 416 -4.71 2.45 -1.19
CA ASP A 416 -3.29 2.74 -1.03
C ASP A 416 -2.82 2.50 0.42
N ILE A 417 -3.75 2.30 1.37
CA ILE A 417 -3.50 2.08 2.81
C ILE A 417 -3.37 0.56 3.04
N SER A 418 -2.41 -0.05 2.36
CA SER A 418 -2.53 -1.45 1.92
C SER A 418 -1.74 -2.49 2.73
N VAL A 419 -2.39 -3.64 2.95
CA VAL A 419 -1.79 -4.93 3.36
C VAL A 419 -2.07 -5.93 2.23
N ASP A 420 -1.10 -6.78 1.90
CA ASP A 420 -1.29 -7.87 0.92
C ASP A 420 -1.26 -9.23 1.62
N GLU A 421 -2.38 -9.95 1.57
CA GLU A 421 -2.49 -11.38 1.93
C GLU A 421 -2.50 -12.25 0.64
N GLU A 422 -1.51 -12.15 -0.24
CA GLU A 422 -1.29 -13.10 -1.36
C GLU A 422 0.15 -12.93 -1.93
N SER A 423 1.08 -13.83 -1.56
CA SER A 423 2.47 -13.84 -2.04
C SER A 423 2.66 -14.82 -3.20
N ASP A 424 2.33 -14.37 -4.42
CA ASP A 424 2.63 -15.11 -5.65
C ASP A 424 4.14 -15.10 -5.94
N ILE A 425 4.77 -16.28 -5.85
CA ILE A 425 6.19 -16.49 -6.13
C ILE A 425 6.40 -16.54 -7.64
N GLU A 426 6.96 -15.49 -8.24
CA GLU A 426 7.57 -15.58 -9.57
C GLU A 426 8.90 -16.34 -9.47
N ALA A 427 8.85 -17.65 -9.70
CA ALA A 427 10.04 -18.51 -9.68
C ALA A 427 10.98 -18.16 -10.85
N ASN A 428 12.19 -17.68 -10.53
CA ASN A 428 13.32 -17.71 -11.46
C ASN A 428 13.98 -19.10 -11.38
N GLU A 429 14.12 -19.78 -12.51
CA GLU A 429 14.71 -21.12 -12.60
C GLU A 429 16.24 -21.06 -12.52
N ALA A 430 16.81 -21.09 -11.30
CA ALA A 430 18.16 -21.56 -11.01
C ALA A 430 18.40 -21.69 -9.49
N ASP A 431 18.41 -22.92 -8.97
CA ASP A 431 19.57 -23.55 -8.30
C ASP A 431 19.22 -25.02 -7.95
N GLU A 432 20.22 -25.81 -7.56
CA GLU A 432 20.13 -27.29 -7.44
C GLU A 432 19.63 -27.78 -6.07
N ASP A 433 19.19 -29.05 -5.99
CA ASP A 433 18.58 -29.64 -4.78
C ASP A 433 19.52 -29.59 -3.54
N THR A 434 19.09 -28.90 -2.48
CA THR A 434 19.64 -29.05 -1.10
C THR A 434 18.49 -29.17 -0.10
N ASP A 435 18.64 -30.04 0.89
CA ASP A 435 17.56 -30.50 1.78
C ASP A 435 16.93 -29.41 2.68
N GLU A 436 15.67 -29.64 3.10
CA GLU A 436 14.88 -28.74 3.95
C GLU A 436 15.36 -28.71 5.41
N GLU A 437 16.40 -27.92 5.73
CA GLU A 437 16.62 -27.41 7.09
C GLU A 437 15.85 -26.09 7.30
N GLY A 438 15.06 -25.99 8.36
CA GLY A 438 14.18 -24.84 8.59
C GLY A 438 14.92 -23.62 9.13
N HIS A 439 14.96 -22.52 8.36
CA HIS A 439 15.52 -21.24 8.80
C HIS A 439 14.83 -20.73 10.08
N PHE A 440 15.57 -20.75 11.19
CA PHE A 440 15.15 -20.16 12.48
C PHE A 440 15.34 -18.63 12.56
N GLU A 441 15.89 -18.01 11.52
CA GLU A 441 16.43 -16.64 11.52
C GLU A 441 15.35 -15.53 11.39
N ASP A 442 14.16 -15.88 10.90
CA ASP A 442 13.06 -14.95 10.59
C ASP A 442 12.07 -14.79 11.76
N VAL A 443 12.54 -14.20 12.87
CA VAL A 443 11.69 -13.83 14.01
C VAL A 443 11.44 -12.32 14.00
N PHE A 444 10.19 -11.89 13.85
CA PHE A 444 9.81 -10.48 13.76
C PHE A 444 9.02 -10.02 14.99
N GLY A 445 9.31 -8.81 15.47
CA GLY A 445 8.54 -8.15 16.51
C GLY A 445 7.31 -7.42 15.96
N PHE A 446 6.64 -6.67 16.83
CA PHE A 446 5.67 -5.67 16.42
C PHE A 446 5.62 -4.49 17.39
N LYS A 447 4.99 -3.41 16.93
CA LYS A 447 4.75 -2.16 17.66
C LYS A 447 3.29 -1.76 17.54
N ILE A 448 2.73 -1.14 18.58
CA ILE A 448 1.41 -0.49 18.54
C ILE A 448 1.62 1.02 18.40
N VAL A 449 0.73 1.70 17.68
CA VAL A 449 0.76 3.15 17.47
C VAL A 449 -0.66 3.69 17.60
N GLY A 450 -0.86 4.81 18.28
CA GLY A 450 -2.18 5.44 18.39
C GLY A 450 -2.16 6.92 18.72
N ASP A 451 -3.31 7.55 18.49
CA ASP A 451 -3.53 9.01 18.56
C ASP A 451 -5.04 9.30 18.84
N ASN A 452 -5.35 10.54 19.21
CA ASN A 452 -6.73 11.01 19.42
C ASN A 452 -7.51 11.12 18.10
N ILE A 453 -8.78 10.71 18.13
CA ILE A 453 -9.74 10.91 17.05
C ILE A 453 -10.89 11.84 17.45
N ASP A 454 -10.54 13.13 17.54
CA ASP A 454 -11.49 14.20 17.84
C ASP A 454 -12.59 14.35 16.77
N LYS A 455 -13.84 14.50 17.22
CA LYS A 455 -14.96 14.83 16.31
C LYS A 455 -16.10 15.64 16.92
N ASN A 456 -16.24 16.87 16.45
CA ASN A 456 -17.41 17.71 16.74
C ASN A 456 -18.66 17.26 15.96
N VAL A 457 -19.77 17.11 16.69
CA VAL A 457 -21.13 16.90 16.18
C VAL A 457 -21.92 18.18 16.34
N ARG A 458 -21.69 19.13 15.42
CA ARG A 458 -22.42 20.39 15.34
C ARG A 458 -23.89 20.14 14.92
N PRO A 459 -24.91 20.49 15.72
CA PRO A 459 -26.31 20.38 15.32
C PRO A 459 -26.69 21.45 14.28
N ARG A 460 -27.71 21.17 13.44
CA ARG A 460 -28.17 22.12 12.39
C ARG A 460 -28.58 23.49 12.94
N HIS A 461 -29.11 23.50 14.16
CA HIS A 461 -29.40 24.71 14.92
C HIS A 461 -28.82 24.50 16.31
N ASN A 462 -27.81 25.29 16.67
CA ASN A 462 -27.26 25.34 18.01
C ASN A 462 -28.31 26.01 18.93
N ARG A 463 -28.73 25.32 19.98
CA ARG A 463 -29.71 25.81 20.96
C ARG A 463 -29.30 25.38 22.36
N GLU A 464 -29.92 25.96 23.38
CA GLU A 464 -29.63 25.63 24.78
C GLU A 464 -29.88 24.15 25.11
N ASP A 465 -30.99 23.59 24.60
CA ASP A 465 -31.36 22.17 24.67
C ASP A 465 -30.51 21.26 23.78
N ARG A 466 -29.76 21.83 22.83
CA ARG A 466 -29.07 21.08 21.78
C ARG A 466 -27.81 21.81 21.30
N LYS A 467 -26.74 21.63 22.06
CA LYS A 467 -25.41 22.19 21.80
C LYS A 467 -24.58 21.28 20.88
N THR A 468 -23.42 21.77 20.41
CA THR A 468 -22.40 20.92 19.80
C THR A 468 -21.92 19.88 20.82
N ILE A 469 -21.85 18.62 20.41
CA ILE A 469 -21.21 17.56 21.20
C ILE A 469 -19.80 17.39 20.64
N SER A 470 -18.79 17.65 21.46
CA SER A 470 -17.40 17.27 21.18
C SER A 470 -17.17 15.85 21.67
N MET A 471 -16.45 15.07 20.88
CA MET A 471 -16.21 13.65 21.14
C MET A 471 -14.70 13.43 21.03
N HIS A 472 -14.11 12.89 22.09
CA HIS A 472 -12.67 12.73 22.28
C HIS A 472 -12.43 11.26 22.61
N TYR A 473 -11.72 10.56 21.73
CA TYR A 473 -11.58 9.11 21.71
C TYR A 473 -10.19 8.73 21.21
N TYR A 474 -9.73 7.52 21.52
CA TYR A 474 -8.43 7.01 21.07
C TYR A 474 -8.59 6.05 19.87
N HIS A 475 -7.60 6.01 18.98
CA HIS A 475 -7.60 5.13 17.81
C HIS A 475 -6.18 4.63 17.56
N SER A 476 -6.03 3.33 17.32
CA SER A 476 -4.72 2.70 17.17
C SER A 476 -4.67 1.62 16.08
N TYR A 477 -3.45 1.29 15.68
CA TYR A 477 -3.10 0.13 14.85
C TYR A 477 -1.82 -0.52 15.38
N ALA A 478 -1.56 -1.76 14.97
CA ALA A 478 -0.26 -2.40 15.14
C ALA A 478 0.47 -2.55 13.80
N VAL A 479 1.79 -2.59 13.83
CA VAL A 479 2.67 -2.85 12.69
C VAL A 479 3.67 -3.94 13.05
N CYS A 480 3.87 -4.92 12.18
CA CYS A 480 4.94 -5.91 12.33
C CYS A 480 6.29 -5.31 11.88
N ASP A 481 7.35 -5.61 12.63
CA ASP A 481 8.69 -5.13 12.30
C ASP A 481 9.17 -5.77 10.99
N ARG A 482 9.89 -4.99 10.16
CA ARG A 482 10.44 -5.46 8.87
C ARG A 482 11.90 -5.92 8.97
N ALA A 483 12.55 -5.68 10.10
CA ALA A 483 13.89 -6.19 10.40
C ALA A 483 13.76 -7.30 11.48
N SER A 484 14.52 -8.39 11.31
CA SER A 484 14.46 -9.52 12.24
C SER A 484 15.03 -9.14 13.60
N ILE A 485 14.36 -9.60 14.66
CA ILE A 485 14.79 -9.50 16.06
C ILE A 485 15.45 -10.80 16.56
N TYR A 486 15.76 -11.73 15.66
CA TYR A 486 16.50 -12.95 15.97
C TYR A 486 17.89 -12.65 16.54
N GLY A 487 18.38 -13.50 17.45
CA GLY A 487 19.66 -13.34 18.15
C GLY A 487 19.78 -12.16 19.12
N LEU A 488 18.82 -11.21 19.15
CA LEU A 488 18.90 -10.03 20.01
C LEU A 488 18.47 -10.33 21.45
N SER A 489 19.34 -10.00 22.42
CA SER A 489 19.02 -10.12 23.85
C SER A 489 17.95 -9.10 24.30
N ASP A 490 17.11 -9.53 25.24
CA ASP A 490 16.14 -8.73 25.99
C ASP A 490 16.70 -8.18 27.33
N ASP A 491 17.98 -8.40 27.64
CA ASP A 491 18.64 -7.92 28.86
C ASP A 491 18.58 -6.39 28.98
N ILE A 492 18.09 -5.89 30.12
CA ILE A 492 17.92 -4.46 30.41
C ILE A 492 19.08 -3.97 31.29
N PRO A 493 19.78 -2.88 30.92
CA PRO A 493 20.84 -2.30 31.76
C PRO A 493 20.37 -1.95 33.18
N ASN A 494 21.00 -2.52 34.20
CA ASN A 494 20.57 -2.36 35.60
C ASN A 494 21.05 -1.03 36.23
N LEU A 495 20.49 0.08 35.75
CA LEU A 495 20.89 1.43 36.19
C LEU A 495 20.33 1.85 37.55
N ARG A 496 19.44 1.08 38.18
CA ARG A 496 18.77 1.47 39.44
C ARG A 496 19.70 1.62 40.64
N ASN A 497 20.83 0.92 40.61
CA ASN A 497 21.86 0.94 41.66
C ASN A 497 23.17 1.61 41.18
N THR A 498 23.19 2.13 39.95
CA THR A 498 24.34 2.81 39.36
C THR A 498 24.41 4.26 39.85
N ASN A 499 25.61 4.78 40.07
CA ASN A 499 25.76 6.21 40.37
C ASN A 499 25.33 7.03 39.12
N LEU A 500 24.33 7.90 39.26
CA LEU A 500 23.81 8.72 38.16
C LEU A 500 24.90 9.50 37.42
N LEU A 501 25.93 9.98 38.14
CA LEU A 501 27.06 10.73 37.58
C LEU A 501 28.13 9.83 36.90
N SER A 502 27.99 8.51 36.97
CA SER A 502 28.82 7.56 36.22
C SER A 502 28.20 7.10 34.89
N ILE A 503 26.97 7.54 34.59
CA ILE A 503 26.33 7.32 33.29
C ILE A 503 26.84 8.41 32.33
N PRO A 504 27.42 8.08 31.16
CA PRO A 504 27.98 9.04 30.22
C PRO A 504 26.87 9.77 29.43
N VAL A 505 26.12 10.64 30.12
CA VAL A 505 24.94 11.35 29.60
C VAL A 505 25.27 12.24 28.39
N ASN A 506 26.53 12.63 28.22
CA ASN A 506 27.05 13.29 27.02
C ASN A 506 26.96 12.43 25.74
N GLU A 507 26.89 11.10 25.82
CA GLU A 507 26.67 10.22 24.65
C GLU A 507 25.38 10.52 23.88
N VAL A 508 24.41 11.19 24.50
CA VAL A 508 23.15 11.60 23.87
C VAL A 508 23.32 12.82 22.94
N LEU A 509 24.43 13.56 23.06
CA LEU A 509 24.73 14.77 22.28
C LEU A 509 25.53 14.44 21.01
N PRO A 510 25.43 15.22 19.91
CA PRO A 510 26.11 14.89 18.66
C PRO A 510 27.63 14.97 18.81
N SER A 511 28.29 13.92 18.32
CA SER A 511 29.74 13.73 18.34
C SER A 511 30.41 14.28 17.07
N SER A 512 31.75 14.41 17.07
CA SER A 512 32.48 14.74 15.84
C SER A 512 32.31 13.68 14.73
N ALA A 513 32.06 12.42 15.10
CA ALA A 513 31.71 11.36 14.14
C ALA A 513 30.31 11.59 13.54
N ASP A 514 29.34 12.04 14.34
CA ASP A 514 28.02 12.46 13.83
C ASP A 514 28.16 13.65 12.87
N ASP A 515 28.96 14.66 13.21
CA ASP A 515 29.20 15.83 12.36
C ASP A 515 29.78 15.43 10.99
N GLN A 516 30.73 14.50 10.98
CA GLN A 516 31.33 13.97 9.74
C GLN A 516 30.32 13.19 8.88
N ILE A 517 29.57 12.25 9.46
CA ILE A 517 28.56 11.46 8.74
C ILE A 517 27.42 12.35 8.24
N LEU A 518 26.98 13.31 9.06
CA LEU A 518 25.95 14.28 8.70
C LEU A 518 26.40 15.15 7.53
N LYS A 519 27.64 15.65 7.53
CA LYS A 519 28.23 16.40 6.41
C LYS A 519 28.41 15.55 5.14
N HIS A 520 28.71 14.26 5.27
CA HIS A 520 28.70 13.33 4.14
C HIS A 520 27.30 13.21 3.54
N ASN A 521 26.27 12.96 4.35
CA ASN A 521 24.89 12.83 3.87
C ASN A 521 24.37 14.15 3.27
N PHE A 522 24.69 15.31 3.87
CA PHE A 522 24.42 16.62 3.29
C PHE A 522 25.07 16.82 1.92
N THR A 523 26.28 16.30 1.72
CA THR A 523 26.99 16.36 0.44
C THR A 523 26.22 15.58 -0.64
N VAL A 524 25.73 14.38 -0.32
CA VAL A 524 24.88 13.58 -1.21
C VAL A 524 23.56 14.30 -1.50
N LEU A 525 22.88 14.84 -0.48
CA LEU A 525 21.62 15.58 -0.64
C LEU A 525 21.78 16.84 -1.50
N ILE A 526 22.86 17.59 -1.35
CA ILE A 526 23.19 18.73 -2.21
C ILE A 526 23.41 18.26 -3.65
N SER A 527 24.15 17.18 -3.89
CA SER A 527 24.37 16.66 -5.24
C SER A 527 23.05 16.33 -5.97
N ARG A 528 22.06 15.78 -5.26
CA ARG A 528 20.68 15.57 -5.78
C ARG A 528 20.02 16.89 -6.17
N ILE A 529 20.11 17.92 -5.34
CA ILE A 529 19.53 19.26 -5.61
C ILE A 529 20.18 19.90 -6.85
N LEU A 530 21.51 19.78 -7.02
CA LEU A 530 22.21 20.32 -8.19
C LEU A 530 21.72 19.66 -9.48
N VAL A 531 21.72 18.32 -9.52
CA VAL A 531 21.24 17.52 -10.67
C VAL A 531 19.75 17.77 -10.95
N GLN A 532 18.93 18.05 -9.94
CA GLN A 532 17.51 18.34 -10.11
C GLN A 532 17.22 19.74 -10.71
N HIS A 533 18.16 20.70 -10.63
CA HIS A 533 17.85 22.12 -10.87
C HIS A 533 18.79 22.88 -11.80
N LEU A 534 20.05 22.46 -11.96
CA LEU A 534 21.00 23.06 -12.90
C LEU A 534 21.15 22.17 -14.13
N GLN A 535 21.00 22.75 -15.33
CA GLN A 535 20.87 21.99 -16.57
C GLN A 535 22.14 21.16 -16.87
N PHE A 536 23.32 21.76 -16.68
CA PHE A 536 24.60 21.06 -16.82
C PHE A 536 24.72 19.82 -15.94
N PHE A 537 24.20 19.87 -14.70
CA PHE A 537 24.23 18.73 -13.77
C PHE A 537 23.14 17.70 -14.12
N ALA A 538 21.97 18.14 -14.56
CA ALA A 538 20.90 17.27 -15.03
C ALA A 538 21.33 16.42 -16.24
N ASP A 539 22.01 17.04 -17.21
CA ASP A 539 22.42 16.39 -18.45
C ASP A 539 23.68 15.52 -18.28
N ASN A 540 24.64 15.94 -17.44
CA ASN A 540 25.96 15.31 -17.36
C ASN A 540 26.26 14.55 -16.05
N TYR A 541 25.31 14.43 -15.10
CA TYR A 541 25.54 13.74 -13.82
C TYR A 541 24.33 12.92 -13.27
N ASN A 542 23.19 12.88 -13.95
CA ASN A 542 21.97 12.18 -13.50
C ASN A 542 22.05 10.64 -13.49
N ASP A 543 23.04 10.07 -14.16
CA ASP A 543 23.42 8.66 -14.16
C ASP A 543 24.38 8.27 -13.01
N VAL A 544 25.15 9.22 -12.46
CA VAL A 544 26.18 8.95 -11.42
C VAL A 544 25.78 9.41 -10.01
N VAL A 545 24.74 10.23 -9.88
CA VAL A 545 24.29 10.75 -8.58
C VAL A 545 23.65 9.68 -7.69
N ASP A 546 24.07 9.60 -6.42
CA ASP A 546 23.54 8.64 -5.45
C ASP A 546 22.09 8.98 -5.06
N ARG A 547 21.14 8.39 -5.78
CA ARG A 547 19.69 8.59 -5.60
C ARG A 547 19.17 8.12 -4.24
N HIS A 548 19.86 7.17 -3.60
CA HIS A 548 19.51 6.61 -2.31
C HIS A 548 20.71 6.55 -1.38
N ILE A 549 20.53 6.90 -0.10
CA ILE A 549 21.53 6.57 0.94
C ILE A 549 21.07 5.25 1.56
N LYS A 550 21.79 4.17 1.25
CA LYS A 550 21.43 2.81 1.68
C LYS A 550 21.96 2.54 3.08
N HIS A 551 21.20 1.73 3.81
CA HIS A 551 21.52 1.19 5.14
C HIS A 551 21.32 -0.32 5.13
N ILE A 552 21.66 -0.98 6.25
CA ILE A 552 21.66 -2.44 6.38
C ILE A 552 20.29 -3.10 6.12
N TYR A 553 19.16 -2.42 6.41
CA TYR A 553 17.80 -2.91 6.18
C TYR A 553 17.11 -2.24 4.98
N TYR A 554 17.87 -1.78 3.99
CA TYR A 554 17.32 -1.00 2.86
C TYR A 554 16.36 -1.81 1.98
N LYS A 555 16.58 -3.13 1.84
CA LYS A 555 15.71 -4.03 1.06
C LYS A 555 14.36 -4.22 1.78
N GLU A 556 14.43 -4.43 3.08
CA GLU A 556 13.35 -4.67 4.02
C GLU A 556 12.48 -3.42 4.18
N MET A 557 13.11 -2.26 4.34
CA MET A 557 12.43 -0.95 4.42
C MET A 557 11.89 -0.47 3.07
N SER A 558 12.38 -1.01 1.95
CA SER A 558 11.75 -0.86 0.64
C SER A 558 10.51 -1.75 0.50
N GLY A 559 10.45 -2.87 1.22
CA GLY A 559 9.29 -3.76 1.34
C GLY A 559 8.10 -3.10 2.04
N LYS A 560 6.91 -3.66 1.82
CA LYS A 560 5.62 -3.16 2.32
C LYS A 560 5.38 -3.56 3.77
N SER A 561 4.70 -2.71 4.55
CA SER A 561 4.41 -2.98 5.97
C SER A 561 3.12 -3.79 6.16
N ASP A 562 3.16 -4.84 6.98
CA ASP A 562 1.95 -5.54 7.48
C ASP A 562 1.38 -4.78 8.69
N VAL A 563 0.11 -4.37 8.62
CA VAL A 563 -0.51 -3.38 9.53
C VAL A 563 -1.96 -3.74 9.89
N VAL A 564 -2.27 -3.71 11.20
CA VAL A 564 -3.54 -4.21 11.76
C VAL A 564 -4.28 -3.10 12.51
N PRO A 565 -5.32 -2.46 11.92
CA PRO A 565 -6.13 -1.45 12.62
C PRO A 565 -6.96 -2.04 13.77
N LEU A 566 -6.72 -1.58 14.99
CA LEU A 566 -7.41 -2.02 16.21
C LEU A 566 -8.73 -1.26 16.43
N GLY A 567 -8.90 -0.14 15.73
CA GLY A 567 -10.11 0.66 15.72
C GLY A 567 -10.22 1.60 16.92
N ILE A 568 -11.43 2.10 17.17
CA ILE A 568 -11.64 3.24 18.05
C ILE A 568 -12.08 2.78 19.43
N GLU A 569 -11.43 3.32 20.45
CA GLU A 569 -11.72 3.14 21.86
C GLU A 569 -12.45 4.37 22.40
N LEU A 570 -13.50 4.16 23.20
CA LEU A 570 -14.35 5.24 23.69
C LEU A 570 -13.79 5.91 24.96
N TYR A 571 -12.49 6.24 24.91
CA TYR A 571 -11.68 6.78 26.01
C TYR A 571 -10.83 7.96 25.53
N ASN A 572 -10.67 8.99 26.35
CA ASN A 572 -9.88 10.18 26.03
C ASN A 572 -8.49 10.08 26.69
N GLU A 573 -7.41 9.97 25.91
CA GLU A 573 -6.05 9.79 26.47
C GLU A 573 -5.59 10.96 27.37
N ALA A 574 -6.19 12.16 27.21
CA ALA A 574 -5.90 13.31 28.05
C ALA A 574 -6.45 13.18 29.48
N ASN A 575 -7.24 12.13 29.77
CA ASN A 575 -7.72 11.75 31.09
C ASN A 575 -6.96 10.51 31.59
N HIS A 576 -6.54 10.53 32.86
CA HIS A 576 -5.68 9.50 33.47
C HIS A 576 -6.36 8.14 33.60
N ASP A 577 -7.61 8.11 34.10
CA ASP A 577 -8.40 6.87 34.23
C ASP A 577 -8.71 6.24 32.86
N ASP A 578 -9.02 7.07 31.87
CA ASP A 578 -9.27 6.66 30.49
C ASP A 578 -7.99 6.10 29.84
N MET A 579 -6.83 6.74 30.06
CA MET A 579 -5.55 6.30 29.54
C MET A 579 -5.07 5.01 30.21
N LEU A 580 -5.35 4.80 31.51
CA LEU A 580 -5.17 3.50 32.16
C LEU A 580 -6.03 2.42 31.47
N ALA A 581 -7.30 2.71 31.18
CA ALA A 581 -8.20 1.76 30.51
C ALA A 581 -7.85 1.49 29.03
N ILE A 582 -7.14 2.42 28.37
CA ILE A 582 -6.49 2.19 27.07
C ILE A 582 -5.29 1.24 27.26
N LEU A 583 -4.35 1.56 28.16
CA LEU A 583 -3.13 0.79 28.37
C LEU A 583 -3.42 -0.66 28.83
N GLU A 584 -4.39 -0.87 29.73
CA GLU A 584 -4.80 -2.22 30.15
C GLU A 584 -5.35 -3.07 28.98
N ARG A 585 -5.93 -2.46 27.94
CA ARG A 585 -6.35 -3.15 26.70
C ARG A 585 -5.23 -3.34 25.69
N LEU A 586 -4.21 -2.49 25.69
CA LEU A 586 -3.03 -2.70 24.85
C LEU A 586 -2.14 -3.81 25.43
N ASP A 587 -2.15 -4.01 26.76
CA ASP A 587 -1.47 -5.14 27.43
C ASP A 587 -2.19 -6.50 27.23
N ASP A 588 -3.41 -6.54 26.67
CA ASP A 588 -3.97 -7.81 26.13
C ASP A 588 -3.18 -8.33 24.91
N TYR A 589 -2.42 -7.47 24.23
CA TYR A 589 -1.62 -7.82 23.05
C TYR A 589 -0.15 -8.10 23.35
N THR A 590 0.37 -7.83 24.54
CA THR A 590 1.79 -8.07 24.86
C THR A 590 2.09 -9.59 24.95
N PRO A 591 3.23 -10.08 24.41
CA PRO A 591 3.59 -11.50 24.52
C PRO A 591 3.90 -11.88 25.98
N LYS A 592 3.39 -13.02 26.42
CA LYS A 592 3.47 -13.49 27.81
C LYS A 592 3.73 -14.99 27.85
N CYS A 593 4.73 -15.42 28.62
CA CYS A 593 4.98 -16.82 28.94
C CYS A 593 5.14 -16.95 30.46
N ASP A 594 4.29 -17.75 31.10
CA ASP A 594 4.13 -17.83 32.56
C ASP A 594 4.11 -16.45 33.25
N ASP A 595 5.05 -16.16 34.15
CA ASP A 595 5.18 -14.86 34.83
C ASP A 595 5.98 -13.81 34.02
N GLN A 596 6.57 -14.18 32.88
CA GLN A 596 7.36 -13.26 32.03
C GLN A 596 6.48 -12.53 31.01
N VAL A 597 6.73 -11.23 30.85
CA VAL A 597 6.07 -10.35 29.85
C VAL A 597 7.14 -9.74 28.95
N GLN A 598 7.08 -9.99 27.65
CA GLN A 598 7.95 -9.29 26.68
C GLN A 598 7.33 -7.94 26.34
N SER A 599 8.16 -6.89 26.38
CA SER A 599 7.72 -5.53 26.13
C SER A 599 7.60 -5.21 24.64
N ILE A 600 6.52 -4.51 24.29
CA ILE A 600 6.27 -3.93 22.97
C ILE A 600 6.36 -2.40 23.06
N LEU A 601 6.65 -1.76 21.93
CA LEU A 601 6.65 -0.30 21.84
C LEU A 601 5.23 0.23 21.61
N LEU A 602 4.91 1.36 22.24
CA LEU A 602 3.70 2.16 22.02
C LEU A 602 4.07 3.53 21.46
N GLY A 603 3.89 3.70 20.16
CA GLY A 603 4.08 4.96 19.44
C GLY A 603 2.94 5.95 19.65
N GLY A 604 3.27 7.22 19.82
CA GLY A 604 2.29 8.31 19.85
C GLY A 604 2.89 9.71 19.72
N ASP A 605 2.03 10.72 19.86
CA ASP A 605 2.41 12.12 19.99
C ASP A 605 3.05 12.40 21.37
N GLN A 606 3.62 13.59 21.54
CA GLN A 606 4.23 14.06 22.79
C GLN A 606 3.29 13.92 24.01
N MET A 607 2.02 14.31 23.88
CA MET A 607 1.05 14.28 24.96
C MET A 607 0.58 12.85 25.25
N SER A 608 0.33 12.04 24.21
CA SER A 608 0.02 10.61 24.35
C SER A 608 1.13 9.89 25.13
N CYS A 609 2.39 10.10 24.73
CA CYS A 609 3.56 9.48 25.37
C CYS A 609 3.78 9.99 26.80
N ALA A 610 3.61 11.29 27.05
CA ALA A 610 3.75 11.85 28.39
C ALA A 610 2.69 11.33 29.36
N MET A 611 1.42 11.19 28.94
CA MET A 611 0.39 10.58 29.79
C MET A 611 0.63 9.09 29.99
N ALA A 612 1.04 8.34 28.95
CA ALA A 612 1.35 6.93 29.07
C ALA A 612 2.48 6.68 30.11
N ARG A 613 3.58 7.43 30.01
CA ARG A 613 4.70 7.34 30.96
C ARG A 613 4.27 7.66 32.40
N ARG A 614 3.36 8.63 32.59
CA ARG A 614 2.80 8.96 33.91
C ARG A 614 1.94 7.81 34.48
N VAL A 615 0.98 7.30 33.72
CA VAL A 615 0.09 6.21 34.18
C VAL A 615 0.89 4.95 34.53
N ILE A 616 1.93 4.63 33.75
CA ILE A 616 2.83 3.50 34.04
C ILE A 616 3.66 3.76 35.32
N ALA A 617 4.15 4.99 35.54
CA ALA A 617 4.87 5.36 36.76
C ALA A 617 3.98 5.21 38.01
N ASP A 618 2.73 5.68 37.96
CA ASP A 618 1.74 5.52 39.04
C ASP A 618 1.44 4.03 39.37
N ARG A 619 1.68 3.12 38.41
CA ARG A 619 1.47 1.66 38.54
C ARG A 619 2.72 0.85 38.89
N LYS A 620 3.90 1.48 38.98
CA LYS A 620 5.23 0.85 39.19
C LYS A 620 5.35 -0.05 40.44
N ASN A 621 4.48 0.15 41.43
CA ASN A 621 4.44 -0.61 42.70
C ASN A 621 3.28 -1.63 42.79
N SER A 622 2.69 -2.03 41.66
CA SER A 622 1.63 -3.07 41.62
C SER A 622 2.20 -4.48 41.87
N ARG A 623 1.33 -5.47 42.06
CA ARG A 623 1.74 -6.83 42.51
C ARG A 623 2.20 -7.79 41.41
N THR A 624 1.94 -7.47 40.16
CA THR A 624 2.20 -8.34 39.00
C THR A 624 2.61 -7.49 37.80
N ASP A 625 3.38 -8.06 36.88
CA ASP A 625 4.02 -7.31 35.80
C ASP A 625 3.03 -6.71 34.79
N SER A 626 1.91 -7.39 34.52
CA SER A 626 0.78 -6.87 33.76
C SER A 626 0.05 -5.73 34.51
N GLN A 627 -0.15 -5.83 35.84
CA GLN A 627 -0.70 -4.70 36.61
C GLN A 627 0.24 -3.49 36.63
N CYS A 628 1.56 -3.72 36.62
CA CYS A 628 2.59 -2.70 36.44
C CYS A 628 2.70 -2.17 35.01
N LEU A 629 1.96 -2.73 34.04
CA LEU A 629 2.02 -2.41 32.61
C LEU A 629 3.43 -2.53 32.02
N LYS A 630 4.28 -3.44 32.54
CA LYS A 630 5.67 -3.63 32.06
C LYS A 630 5.76 -4.02 30.59
N GLY A 631 4.69 -4.60 30.03
CA GLY A 631 4.61 -4.96 28.62
C GLY A 631 4.58 -3.76 27.66
N ILE A 632 4.40 -2.52 28.13
CA ILE A 632 4.26 -1.34 27.27
C ILE A 632 5.40 -0.34 27.51
N ILE A 633 6.11 0.04 26.44
CA ILE A 633 7.13 1.08 26.44
C ILE A 633 6.68 2.24 25.54
N PRO A 634 6.27 3.41 26.08
CA PRO A 634 5.90 4.57 25.28
C PRO A 634 7.11 5.19 24.57
N VAL A 635 6.95 5.50 23.27
CA VAL A 635 7.99 6.07 22.41
C VAL A 635 7.42 7.17 21.51
N VAL A 636 8.14 8.30 21.40
CA VAL A 636 7.71 9.42 20.55
C VAL A 636 7.93 9.12 19.07
N GLU A 637 7.00 9.56 18.21
CA GLU A 637 7.02 9.34 16.76
C GLU A 637 7.49 10.58 15.96
N ASP A 638 7.75 10.39 14.66
CA ASP A 638 8.55 11.34 13.88
C ASP A 638 7.77 12.48 13.18
N TRP A 639 6.46 12.36 12.90
CA TRP A 639 5.72 13.40 12.16
C TRP A 639 5.40 14.64 12.99
N HIS A 640 4.85 14.49 14.20
CA HIS A 640 4.64 15.65 15.08
C HIS A 640 5.97 16.30 15.49
N SER A 641 7.04 15.50 15.58
CA SER A 641 8.42 15.94 15.76
C SER A 641 8.95 16.73 14.56
N LYS A 642 8.65 16.29 13.32
CA LYS A 642 8.92 17.03 12.06
C LYS A 642 8.23 18.40 12.05
N LEU A 643 6.96 18.44 12.44
CA LEU A 643 6.17 19.67 12.59
C LEU A 643 6.79 20.60 13.64
N CYS A 644 7.16 20.07 14.81
CA CYS A 644 7.79 20.85 15.87
C CYS A 644 9.13 21.43 15.42
N PHE A 645 9.96 20.65 14.72
CA PHE A 645 11.27 21.08 14.23
C PHE A 645 11.15 22.15 13.14
N LEU A 646 10.26 21.99 12.15
CA LEU A 646 9.98 23.07 11.18
C LEU A 646 9.48 24.35 11.87
N THR A 647 8.68 24.20 12.93
CA THR A 647 8.19 25.33 13.74
C THR A 647 9.30 25.96 14.62
N ALA A 648 10.40 25.24 14.90
CA ALA A 648 11.62 25.78 15.49
C ALA A 648 12.44 26.55 14.44
N CYS A 649 12.63 26.00 13.24
CA CYS A 649 13.28 26.69 12.11
C CYS A 649 12.58 28.02 11.78
N PHE A 650 11.25 28.03 11.68
CA PHE A 650 10.48 29.27 11.47
C PHE A 650 10.61 30.25 12.64
N LYS A 651 10.70 29.79 13.90
CA LYS A 651 10.92 30.69 15.06
C LYS A 651 12.27 31.42 14.98
N LEU A 652 13.29 30.81 14.38
CA LEU A 652 14.61 31.41 14.18
C LEU A 652 14.66 32.33 12.93
N LEU A 653 13.95 31.97 11.85
CA LEU A 653 14.13 32.56 10.51
C LEU A 653 12.97 33.46 10.02
N TYR A 654 11.79 33.41 10.64
CA TYR A 654 10.56 34.12 10.21
C TYR A 654 10.17 35.19 11.24
N LYS A 655 10.39 36.48 10.92
CA LYS A 655 10.03 37.63 11.78
C LYS A 655 9.25 38.68 10.99
N GLU A 656 8.05 39.07 11.46
CA GLU A 656 7.13 39.93 10.69
C GLU A 656 7.67 41.33 10.34
N SER A 657 8.69 41.82 11.03
CA SER A 657 9.41 43.04 10.67
C SER A 657 10.25 42.93 9.37
N SER A 658 10.60 41.72 8.93
CA SER A 658 11.52 41.46 7.81
C SER A 658 10.90 41.56 6.40
N VAL A 659 9.66 42.07 6.28
CA VAL A 659 8.94 42.19 4.99
C VAL A 659 9.73 42.91 3.88
N SER A 660 10.55 43.90 4.24
CA SER A 660 11.40 44.67 3.32
C SER A 660 12.84 44.14 3.20
N GLU A 661 13.21 43.14 4.01
CA GLU A 661 14.55 42.56 4.07
C GLU A 661 14.65 41.39 3.09
N LYS A 662 15.22 41.66 1.92
CA LYS A 662 15.31 40.69 0.82
C LYS A 662 16.14 39.46 1.21
N GLY A 663 15.71 38.28 0.72
CA GLY A 663 16.33 36.99 1.05
C GLY A 663 15.74 36.34 2.31
N THR A 664 15.08 37.10 3.19
CA THR A 664 14.41 36.52 4.37
C THR A 664 13.15 35.73 4.00
N LEU A 665 12.78 34.74 4.82
CA LEU A 665 11.59 33.90 4.60
C LEU A 665 10.30 34.69 4.33
N ILE A 666 10.11 35.86 4.95
CA ILE A 666 8.90 36.66 4.72
C ILE A 666 8.94 37.37 3.37
N GLN A 667 10.06 38.01 3.04
CA GLN A 667 10.20 38.66 1.73
C GLN A 667 10.09 37.63 0.59
N LEU A 668 10.67 36.44 0.76
CA LEU A 668 10.57 35.35 -0.21
C LEU A 668 9.14 34.76 -0.31
N LYS A 669 8.43 34.59 0.81
CA LYS A 669 7.00 34.20 0.81
C LYS A 669 6.16 35.18 0.00
N ILE A 670 6.38 36.49 0.18
CA ILE A 670 5.66 37.55 -0.54
C ILE A 670 6.04 37.55 -2.04
N LEU A 671 7.32 37.37 -2.38
CA LEU A 671 7.82 37.25 -3.76
C LEU A 671 7.18 36.09 -4.54
N LEU A 672 6.91 34.97 -3.86
CA LEU A 672 6.25 33.80 -4.45
C LEU A 672 4.71 33.91 -4.43
N GLY A 673 4.13 34.74 -3.58
CA GLY A 673 2.69 34.84 -3.38
C GLY A 673 2.12 33.69 -2.53
N HIS A 674 2.97 33.07 -1.70
CA HIS A 674 2.66 31.88 -0.90
C HIS A 674 1.83 32.22 0.35
N ASN A 675 0.61 32.73 0.12
CA ASN A 675 -0.29 33.21 1.18
C ASN A 675 -0.73 32.12 2.18
N ARG A 676 -0.62 30.82 1.82
CA ARG A 676 -0.89 29.68 2.70
C ARG A 676 0.25 29.34 3.68
N VAL A 677 1.44 29.92 3.52
CA VAL A 677 2.55 29.77 4.48
C VAL A 677 2.24 30.60 5.71
N THR A 678 1.62 30.00 6.73
CA THR A 678 1.10 30.70 7.90
C THR A 678 1.80 30.26 9.19
N PHE A 679 2.56 31.20 9.76
CA PHE A 679 3.22 31.10 11.05
C PHE A 679 2.71 32.24 11.94
N SER A 680 2.06 31.93 13.05
CA SER A 680 1.52 32.90 14.01
C SER A 680 1.54 32.30 15.41
N GLN A 681 1.63 33.14 16.46
CA GLN A 681 1.73 32.67 17.86
C GLN A 681 2.84 31.62 18.09
N GLN A 682 3.96 31.71 17.35
CA GLN A 682 5.06 30.73 17.31
C GLN A 682 4.64 29.30 16.90
N LYS A 683 3.56 29.14 16.12
CA LYS A 683 3.05 27.88 15.57
C LYS A 683 2.88 27.97 14.04
N ILE A 684 3.16 26.87 13.34
CA ILE A 684 2.75 26.67 11.94
C ILE A 684 1.28 26.23 11.94
N THR A 685 0.45 26.83 11.09
CA THR A 685 -0.99 26.49 11.00
C THR A 685 -1.41 25.82 9.70
N ASN A 686 -0.53 25.78 8.70
CA ASN A 686 -0.62 24.94 7.51
C ASN A 686 0.75 24.30 7.31
N PHE A 687 0.86 22.99 7.58
CA PHE A 687 2.16 22.31 7.54
C PHE A 687 2.68 22.18 6.11
N ASP A 688 1.89 21.62 5.19
CA ASP A 688 2.32 21.32 3.82
C ASP A 688 2.85 22.56 3.08
N ALA A 689 2.14 23.70 3.20
CA ALA A 689 2.55 24.95 2.57
C ALA A 689 3.90 25.44 3.13
N CYS A 690 4.11 25.32 4.45
CA CYS A 690 5.38 25.69 5.09
C CYS A 690 6.51 24.69 4.76
N ASP A 691 6.21 23.40 4.68
CA ASP A 691 7.16 22.33 4.37
C ASP A 691 7.66 22.45 2.92
N ASP A 692 6.77 22.62 1.94
CA ASP A 692 7.16 22.83 0.55
C ASP A 692 7.84 24.19 0.35
N PHE A 693 7.35 25.27 0.94
CA PHE A 693 8.02 26.57 0.89
C PHE A 693 9.45 26.51 1.44
N PHE A 694 9.67 25.86 2.58
CA PHE A 694 11.00 25.75 3.19
C PHE A 694 11.95 24.93 2.32
N LYS A 695 11.49 23.80 1.74
CA LYS A 695 12.28 23.03 0.75
C LYS A 695 12.64 23.86 -0.49
N ILE A 696 11.71 24.65 -1.02
CA ILE A 696 11.94 25.52 -2.19
C ILE A 696 13.02 26.57 -1.86
N VAL A 697 12.92 27.22 -0.69
CA VAL A 697 13.89 28.23 -0.27
C VAL A 697 15.27 27.61 0.00
N LEU A 698 15.35 26.46 0.68
CA LEU A 698 16.61 25.73 0.88
C LEU A 698 17.28 25.36 -0.45
N SER A 699 16.53 24.73 -1.36
CA SER A 699 17.02 24.34 -2.68
C SER A 699 17.49 25.57 -3.50
N SER A 700 16.82 26.72 -3.31
CA SER A 700 17.25 27.99 -3.90
C SER A 700 18.57 28.50 -3.32
N HIS A 701 18.82 28.34 -2.02
CA HIS A 701 20.10 28.72 -1.40
C HIS A 701 21.24 27.81 -1.88
N VAL A 702 21.01 26.48 -1.91
CA VAL A 702 21.97 25.50 -2.46
C VAL A 702 22.32 25.80 -3.92
N VAL A 703 21.33 26.06 -4.77
CA VAL A 703 21.57 26.41 -6.19
C VAL A 703 22.26 27.77 -6.33
N THR A 704 21.94 28.76 -5.48
CA THR A 704 22.65 30.05 -5.48
C THR A 704 24.12 29.88 -5.09
N ALA A 705 24.41 29.13 -4.03
CA ALA A 705 25.77 28.81 -3.61
C ALA A 705 26.56 28.13 -4.73
N ALA A 706 25.94 27.17 -5.42
CA ALA A 706 26.58 26.51 -6.57
C ALA A 706 26.86 27.49 -7.72
N MET A 707 25.90 28.32 -8.11
CA MET A 707 26.08 29.28 -9.19
C MET A 707 27.17 30.31 -8.88
N GLU A 708 27.24 30.82 -7.65
CA GLU A 708 28.28 31.77 -7.23
C GLU A 708 29.67 31.12 -7.16
N LEU A 709 29.80 29.87 -6.68
CA LEU A 709 31.07 29.15 -6.66
C LEU A 709 31.56 28.76 -8.07
N LEU A 710 30.65 28.48 -9.00
CA LEU A 710 30.96 28.03 -10.37
C LEU A 710 31.03 29.18 -11.40
N ASN A 711 30.88 30.43 -10.97
CA ASN A 711 30.78 31.62 -11.85
C ASN A 711 29.62 31.59 -12.87
N MET A 712 28.57 30.81 -12.61
CA MET A 712 27.40 30.68 -13.48
C MET A 712 26.44 31.86 -13.32
N LYS A 713 25.92 32.39 -14.44
CA LYS A 713 24.98 33.52 -14.49
C LYS A 713 23.54 33.06 -14.74
N ASN A 714 23.37 31.97 -15.48
CA ASN A 714 22.10 31.32 -15.77
C ASN A 714 22.11 29.85 -15.28
N PHE A 715 20.95 29.21 -15.31
CA PHE A 715 20.78 27.80 -14.93
C PHE A 715 21.23 26.83 -16.03
N GLU A 716 21.38 27.38 -17.23
CA GLU A 716 21.76 26.76 -18.49
C GLU A 716 23.25 26.93 -18.82
N ASP A 717 23.99 27.68 -18.00
CA ASP A 717 25.43 27.87 -18.17
C ASP A 717 26.21 26.59 -17.78
N THR A 718 27.42 26.45 -18.30
CA THR A 718 28.41 25.50 -17.79
C THR A 718 29.18 26.09 -16.61
N PRO A 719 29.81 25.26 -15.75
CA PRO A 719 30.86 25.71 -14.85
C PRO A 719 31.93 26.55 -15.56
N ALA A 720 32.40 27.59 -14.86
CA ALA A 720 33.46 28.49 -15.29
C ALA A 720 34.41 28.81 -14.11
N ASN A 721 34.68 27.81 -13.27
CA ASN A 721 35.64 27.87 -12.18
C ASN A 721 36.40 26.54 -12.06
N ASP A 722 37.44 26.40 -12.88
CA ASP A 722 38.23 25.18 -13.02
C ASP A 722 38.96 24.78 -11.71
N GLU A 723 39.16 25.71 -10.77
CA GLU A 723 39.74 25.44 -9.45
C GLU A 723 38.82 24.61 -8.54
N LEU A 724 37.49 24.78 -8.67
CA LEU A 724 36.48 24.09 -7.86
C LEU A 724 35.74 22.99 -8.63
N PHE A 725 35.78 23.03 -9.96
CA PHE A 725 35.11 22.08 -10.83
C PHE A 725 35.90 21.96 -12.14
N PRO A 726 36.83 20.98 -12.26
CA PRO A 726 37.79 20.96 -13.36
C PRO A 726 37.13 20.93 -14.74
N ALA A 727 37.73 21.67 -15.68
CA ALA A 727 37.35 21.62 -17.08
C ALA A 727 37.37 20.17 -17.60
N GLU A 728 36.45 19.85 -18.52
CA GLU A 728 36.29 18.55 -19.18
C GLU A 728 36.00 17.34 -18.26
N ALA A 729 36.02 17.46 -16.93
CA ALA A 729 35.73 16.36 -15.98
C ALA A 729 34.33 15.70 -16.12
N TRP A 730 33.43 16.31 -16.88
CA TRP A 730 32.12 15.76 -17.24
C TRP A 730 32.16 14.75 -18.41
N LEU A 731 33.27 14.68 -19.15
CA LEU A 731 33.55 13.69 -20.20
C LEU A 731 34.21 12.41 -19.66
N GLU A 732 34.63 12.43 -18.40
CA GLU A 732 35.38 11.34 -17.76
C GLU A 732 34.53 10.11 -17.41
N GLY A 733 35.19 9.07 -16.90
CA GLY A 733 34.52 7.86 -16.40
C GLY A 733 33.56 8.11 -15.23
N THR A 734 32.64 7.17 -15.02
CA THR A 734 31.58 7.22 -13.97
C THR A 734 32.12 7.58 -12.58
N GLU A 735 33.19 6.92 -12.12
CA GLU A 735 33.76 7.17 -10.79
C GLU A 735 34.40 8.56 -10.68
N THR A 736 35.14 9.02 -11.71
CA THR A 736 35.71 10.37 -11.74
C THR A 736 34.61 11.44 -11.69
N ARG A 737 33.54 11.27 -12.46
CA ARG A 737 32.37 12.16 -12.45
C ARG A 737 31.68 12.16 -11.08
N LYS A 738 31.55 10.99 -10.45
CA LYS A 738 30.97 10.84 -9.12
C LYS A 738 31.80 11.56 -8.04
N ASP A 739 33.11 11.35 -8.04
CA ASP A 739 34.07 11.99 -7.14
C ASP A 739 34.08 13.52 -7.32
N VAL A 740 34.11 14.04 -8.55
CA VAL A 740 34.08 15.49 -8.83
C VAL A 740 32.76 16.12 -8.35
N LEU A 741 31.61 15.47 -8.59
CA LEU A 741 30.31 15.93 -8.09
C LEU A 741 30.27 15.95 -6.55
N TYR A 742 30.81 14.91 -5.90
CA TYR A 742 30.88 14.81 -4.44
C TYR A 742 31.78 15.90 -3.85
N ARG A 743 33.02 16.04 -4.36
CA ARG A 743 33.99 17.06 -3.91
C ARG A 743 33.42 18.48 -4.03
N PHE A 744 32.78 18.79 -5.15
CA PHE A 744 32.15 20.11 -5.35
C PHE A 744 30.96 20.33 -4.39
N SER A 745 30.10 19.33 -4.23
CA SER A 745 28.97 19.40 -3.28
C SER A 745 29.46 19.56 -1.83
N SER A 746 30.60 18.97 -1.50
CA SER A 746 31.25 19.09 -0.18
C SER A 746 31.81 20.49 0.08
N GLN A 747 32.27 21.20 -0.96
CA GLN A 747 32.64 22.63 -0.86
C GLN A 747 31.44 23.51 -0.48
N ILE A 748 30.22 23.19 -0.95
CA ILE A 748 29.01 23.92 -0.55
C ILE A 748 28.71 23.67 0.93
N VAL A 749 28.77 22.41 1.40
CA VAL A 749 28.64 22.08 2.83
C VAL A 749 29.68 22.83 3.66
N LYS A 750 30.97 22.68 3.36
CA LYS A 750 32.07 23.27 4.14
C LYS A 750 32.04 24.81 4.21
N ARG A 751 31.47 25.49 3.20
CA ARG A 751 31.41 26.97 3.16
C ARG A 751 30.13 27.53 3.78
N PHE A 752 29.00 26.83 3.67
CA PHE A 752 27.67 27.39 3.95
C PHE A 752 26.83 26.62 4.98
N VAL A 753 27.25 25.44 5.41
CA VAL A 753 26.59 24.65 6.45
C VAL A 753 27.47 24.61 7.70
N ASP A 754 26.89 25.06 8.81
CA ASP A 754 27.52 25.24 10.11
C ASP A 754 26.67 24.48 11.15
N VAL A 755 27.14 23.28 11.51
CA VAL A 755 26.45 22.33 12.38
C VAL A 755 27.36 21.69 13.43
N ASP A 756 28.64 22.09 13.48
CA ASP A 756 29.62 21.51 14.39
C ASP A 756 29.23 21.75 15.86
N THR A 757 29.44 20.74 16.71
CA THR A 757 29.09 20.79 18.14
C THR A 757 30.24 21.14 19.07
N SER A 758 31.46 21.38 18.56
CA SER A 758 32.63 21.73 19.38
C SER A 758 32.41 22.99 20.22
N PHE A 759 32.13 22.81 21.51
CA PHE A 759 31.77 23.90 22.43
C PHE A 759 32.96 24.84 22.73
N ASP A 760 34.19 24.35 22.58
CA ASP A 760 35.43 24.98 23.05
C ASP A 760 35.93 26.15 22.18
N VAL A 761 35.44 26.27 20.93
CA VAL A 761 35.90 27.31 19.97
C VAL A 761 34.75 28.22 19.55
N ARG A 762 34.18 28.93 20.53
CA ARG A 762 33.26 30.05 20.29
C ARG A 762 34.06 31.33 20.06
N GLU A 763 34.42 31.59 18.80
CA GLU A 763 35.05 32.85 18.42
C GLU A 763 34.21 34.04 18.91
N SER A 764 34.86 35.02 19.54
CA SER A 764 34.18 36.23 20.01
C SER A 764 33.65 37.02 18.80
N PRO A 765 32.35 37.42 18.79
CA PRO A 765 31.73 37.98 17.61
C PRO A 765 32.45 39.24 17.15
N SER A 766 32.86 39.26 15.88
CA SER A 766 33.72 40.31 15.35
C SER A 766 32.89 41.53 14.93
N ASN A 767 33.40 42.74 15.22
CA ASN A 767 32.74 44.01 14.90
C ASN A 767 32.53 44.27 13.38
N ASN A 768 32.94 43.37 12.49
CA ASN A 768 32.81 43.50 11.03
C ASN A 768 31.90 42.43 10.38
N GLU A 769 31.19 41.63 11.17
CA GLU A 769 30.43 40.47 10.69
C GLU A 769 29.40 40.74 9.58
N ASP A 770 29.23 39.73 8.73
CA ASP A 770 28.19 39.67 7.70
C ASP A 770 26.98 38.90 8.22
N LYS A 771 26.01 39.63 8.79
CA LYS A 771 24.80 39.03 9.37
C LYS A 771 23.79 38.53 8.33
N VAL A 772 23.93 38.92 7.05
CA VAL A 772 23.09 38.41 5.94
C VAL A 772 23.62 37.06 5.44
N LEU A 773 24.95 36.91 5.37
CA LEU A 773 25.57 35.59 5.17
C LEU A 773 25.29 34.67 6.36
N ALA A 774 25.35 35.18 7.60
CA ALA A 774 24.99 34.39 8.79
C ALA A 774 23.53 33.91 8.76
N TYR A 775 22.56 34.74 8.33
CA TYR A 775 21.18 34.33 8.09
C TYR A 775 21.10 33.21 7.04
N SER A 776 21.80 33.36 5.93
CA SER A 776 21.83 32.38 4.83
C SER A 776 22.44 31.05 5.26
N LYS A 777 23.53 31.09 6.06
CA LYS A 777 24.14 29.91 6.67
C LYS A 777 23.21 29.22 7.66
N LEU A 778 22.60 29.96 8.60
CA LEU A 778 21.66 29.39 9.57
C LEU A 778 20.47 28.70 8.88
N LEU A 779 19.96 29.31 7.80
CA LEU A 779 18.91 28.73 6.97
C LEU A 779 19.38 27.43 6.30
N MET A 780 20.61 27.39 5.76
CA MET A 780 21.17 26.18 5.17
C MET A 780 21.45 25.09 6.22
N SER A 781 22.00 25.41 7.40
CA SER A 781 22.20 24.44 8.49
C SER A 781 20.89 23.80 8.93
N LEU A 782 19.91 24.62 9.30
CA LEU A 782 18.59 24.15 9.74
C LEU A 782 17.86 23.38 8.62
N GLY A 783 17.96 23.87 7.39
CA GLY A 783 17.36 23.25 6.22
C GLY A 783 17.99 21.91 5.86
N MET A 784 19.31 21.76 5.96
CA MET A 784 19.98 20.50 5.66
C MET A 784 19.71 19.44 6.74
N ILE A 785 19.69 19.79 8.03
CA ILE A 785 19.24 18.86 9.09
C ILE A 785 17.78 18.43 8.83
N TYR A 786 16.91 19.37 8.44
CA TYR A 786 15.52 19.09 8.12
C TYR A 786 15.37 18.18 6.90
N LEU A 787 16.17 18.39 5.85
CA LEU A 787 16.17 17.58 4.63
C LEU A 787 16.71 16.17 4.89
N GLU A 788 17.76 16.04 5.70
CA GLU A 788 18.31 14.74 6.15
C GLU A 788 17.28 13.94 6.93
N TYR A 789 16.62 14.55 7.92
CA TYR A 789 15.54 13.92 8.66
C TYR A 789 14.39 13.48 7.74
N CYS A 790 14.01 14.33 6.76
CA CYS A 790 13.02 13.99 5.73
C CYS A 790 13.45 12.87 4.76
N ASP A 791 14.75 12.64 4.58
CA ASP A 791 15.29 11.64 3.65
C ASP A 791 15.54 10.31 4.36
N GLY A 792 16.10 10.32 5.57
CA GLY A 792 16.19 9.16 6.45
C GLY A 792 14.82 8.53 6.71
N ILE A 793 13.79 9.34 6.99
CA ILE A 793 12.40 8.87 7.13
C ILE A 793 11.89 8.15 5.88
N LYS A 794 12.27 8.57 4.66
CA LYS A 794 11.81 7.95 3.40
C LYS A 794 12.52 6.64 3.09
N GLU A 795 13.83 6.60 3.32
CA GLU A 795 14.66 5.40 3.12
C GLU A 795 14.43 4.36 4.22
N GLY A 796 13.77 4.74 5.33
CA GLY A 796 13.59 3.90 6.51
C GLY A 796 14.86 3.75 7.33
N ASP A 797 15.75 4.75 7.29
CA ASP A 797 17.02 4.75 8.01
C ASP A 797 16.85 5.30 9.43
N GLY A 798 16.66 4.39 10.38
CA GLY A 798 16.49 4.75 11.79
C GLY A 798 17.73 5.39 12.41
N MET A 799 18.94 5.09 11.92
CA MET A 799 20.19 5.62 12.47
C MET A 799 20.45 7.06 11.99
N ARG A 800 20.10 7.39 10.75
CA ARG A 800 20.05 8.79 10.26
C ARG A 800 19.01 9.60 11.03
N VAL A 801 17.82 9.02 11.27
CA VAL A 801 16.76 9.66 12.08
C VAL A 801 17.22 9.90 13.52
N LEU A 802 17.80 8.89 14.20
CA LEU A 802 18.38 9.03 15.53
C LEU A 802 19.47 10.10 15.59
N ARG A 803 20.35 10.17 14.58
CA ARG A 803 21.37 11.22 14.48
C ARG A 803 20.74 12.60 14.42
N CYS A 804 19.74 12.81 13.57
CA CYS A 804 18.98 14.07 13.53
C CYS A 804 18.33 14.41 14.88
N TRP A 805 17.81 13.43 15.62
CA TRP A 805 17.27 13.66 16.97
C TRP A 805 18.30 14.25 17.95
N ARG A 806 19.59 13.90 17.86
CA ARG A 806 20.69 14.48 18.66
C ARG A 806 20.81 16.00 18.46
N TYR A 807 20.74 16.48 17.21
CA TYR A 807 20.76 17.91 16.89
C TYR A 807 19.41 18.59 17.16
N MET A 808 18.30 17.89 16.93
CA MET A 808 16.95 18.40 17.21
C MET A 808 16.74 18.65 18.70
N LEU A 809 17.28 17.81 19.61
CA LEU A 809 17.33 18.06 21.06
C LEU A 809 17.90 19.45 21.38
N LEU A 810 19.09 19.74 20.83
CA LEU A 810 19.80 21.00 21.01
C LEU A 810 18.99 22.19 20.46
N ILE A 811 18.43 22.06 19.26
CA ILE A 811 17.65 23.12 18.62
C ILE A 811 16.29 23.33 19.33
N PHE A 812 15.67 22.27 19.87
CA PHE A 812 14.48 22.37 20.71
C PHE A 812 14.77 23.10 22.02
N LYS A 813 15.89 22.79 22.69
CA LYS A 813 16.35 23.51 23.89
C LYS A 813 16.59 25.00 23.58
N ALA A 814 17.38 25.31 22.55
CA ALA A 814 17.71 26.67 22.11
C ALA A 814 16.47 27.50 21.68
N THR A 815 15.45 26.86 21.11
CA THR A 815 14.20 27.53 20.69
C THR A 815 13.09 27.50 21.74
N GLY A 816 13.34 26.98 22.95
CA GLY A 816 12.37 26.92 24.04
C GLY A 816 11.19 25.98 23.77
N ARG A 817 11.41 24.89 23.04
CA ARG A 817 10.43 23.82 22.78
C ARG A 817 10.51 22.75 23.87
N THR A 818 10.33 23.17 25.13
CA THR A 818 10.52 22.36 26.36
C THR A 818 10.04 20.92 26.23
N ASN A 819 8.76 20.72 25.88
CA ASN A 819 8.15 19.39 25.74
C ASN A 819 8.88 18.50 24.72
N TYR A 820 9.28 19.05 23.56
CA TYR A 820 9.96 18.28 22.52
C TYR A 820 11.46 18.13 22.77
N SER A 821 12.11 19.03 23.53
CA SER A 821 13.44 18.72 24.09
C SER A 821 13.37 17.59 25.11
N ILE A 822 12.29 17.51 25.92
CA ILE A 822 12.08 16.39 26.85
C ILE A 822 11.90 15.07 26.09
N GLU A 823 11.02 14.98 25.08
CA GLU A 823 10.88 13.70 24.35
C GLU A 823 12.11 13.35 23.49
N ALA A 824 12.82 14.34 22.93
CA ALA A 824 14.09 14.11 22.26
C ALA A 824 15.12 13.48 23.21
N PHE A 825 15.23 14.01 24.42
CA PHE A 825 16.07 13.42 25.46
C PHE A 825 15.57 12.04 25.89
N ASN A 826 14.27 11.85 26.06
CA ASN A 826 13.69 10.55 26.43
C ASN A 826 14.00 9.47 25.40
N MET A 827 13.83 9.74 24.10
CA MET A 827 14.12 8.80 23.01
C MET A 827 15.60 8.43 22.95
N LEU A 828 16.48 9.43 23.09
CA LEU A 828 17.93 9.20 23.06
C LEU A 828 18.41 8.47 24.33
N ALA A 829 17.91 8.81 25.51
CA ALA A 829 18.19 8.11 26.76
C ALA A 829 17.61 6.68 26.77
N GLN A 830 16.45 6.45 26.16
CA GLN A 830 15.91 5.12 25.89
C GLN A 830 16.90 4.29 25.05
N TYR A 831 17.34 4.82 23.90
CA TYR A 831 18.27 4.12 23.01
C TYR A 831 19.65 3.87 23.63
N HIS A 832 20.25 4.87 24.30
CA HIS A 832 21.58 4.69 24.90
C HIS A 832 21.52 3.82 26.16
N PHE A 833 20.65 4.15 27.12
CA PHE A 833 20.79 3.70 28.51
C PHE A 833 19.69 2.75 29.00
N LEU A 834 18.43 2.91 28.59
CA LEU A 834 17.29 2.27 29.29
C LEU A 834 16.74 1.00 28.64
N LEU A 835 16.98 0.78 27.34
CA LEU A 835 16.39 -0.32 26.58
C LEU A 835 17.35 -1.50 26.37
N SER A 836 16.81 -2.71 26.23
CA SER A 836 17.56 -3.91 25.81
C SER A 836 17.98 -3.85 24.34
N ASN A 837 18.93 -4.69 23.91
CA ASN A 837 19.39 -4.69 22.51
C ASN A 837 18.25 -4.96 21.51
N ARG A 838 17.32 -5.87 21.84
CA ARG A 838 16.09 -6.08 21.06
C ARG A 838 15.20 -4.82 21.00
N GLN A 839 14.95 -4.20 22.16
CA GLN A 839 14.11 -3.00 22.26
C GLN A 839 14.73 -1.78 21.54
N LYS A 840 16.07 -1.61 21.63
CA LYS A 840 16.84 -0.60 20.88
C LYS A 840 16.67 -0.80 19.38
N HIS A 841 16.78 -2.03 18.90
CA HIS A 841 16.57 -2.37 17.49
C HIS A 841 15.16 -1.99 17.02
N GLN A 842 14.11 -2.38 17.76
CA GLN A 842 12.73 -2.00 17.46
C GLN A 842 12.52 -0.46 17.48
N LEU A 843 13.13 0.26 18.43
CA LEU A 843 13.00 1.72 18.54
C LEU A 843 13.54 2.46 17.31
N ILE A 844 14.57 1.91 16.67
CA ILE A 844 15.23 2.47 15.49
C ILE A 844 14.51 2.08 14.20
N TRP A 845 14.18 0.80 14.01
CA TRP A 845 13.68 0.30 12.73
C TRP A 845 12.14 0.27 12.65
N GLY A 846 11.44 0.17 13.78
CA GLY A 846 9.97 0.23 13.90
C GLY A 846 9.36 1.64 13.84
N ARG A 847 10.02 2.61 13.18
CA ARG A 847 9.54 4.01 13.06
C ARG A 847 8.78 4.30 11.76
N PHE A 848 8.77 3.33 10.85
CA PHE A 848 8.49 3.55 9.43
C PHE A 848 7.39 2.64 8.90
N ILE A 849 6.41 3.23 8.20
CA ILE A 849 5.39 2.52 7.43
C ILE A 849 5.67 2.73 5.94
N ASN A 850 5.72 1.65 5.15
CA ASN A 850 5.75 1.72 3.69
C ASN A 850 4.46 1.11 3.14
N VAL A 851 3.52 1.97 2.76
CA VAL A 851 2.19 1.54 2.24
C VAL A 851 2.22 1.16 0.76
N HIS A 852 3.37 1.34 0.08
CA HIS A 852 3.52 1.17 -1.37
C HIS A 852 4.44 0.00 -1.78
N GLY A 853 5.29 -0.51 -0.88
CA GLY A 853 6.27 -1.54 -1.22
C GLY A 853 7.33 -1.10 -2.23
N LEU A 854 7.74 0.18 -2.16
CA LEU A 854 8.75 0.76 -3.05
C LEU A 854 9.87 1.47 -2.26
N PRO A 855 11.12 1.52 -2.77
CA PRO A 855 12.21 2.28 -2.16
C PRO A 855 11.89 3.78 -2.01
N ALA A 856 12.45 4.42 -0.97
CA ALA A 856 12.21 5.81 -0.59
C ALA A 856 10.72 6.20 -0.38
N ARG A 857 9.83 5.24 -0.03
CA ARG A 857 8.39 5.48 0.20
C ARG A 857 7.90 5.29 1.64
N ASN A 858 8.83 5.20 2.60
CA ASN A 858 8.46 5.17 4.01
C ASN A 858 7.86 6.52 4.49
N ILE A 859 6.95 6.44 5.45
CA ILE A 859 6.36 7.58 6.18
C ILE A 859 6.39 7.31 7.69
N PRO A 860 6.32 8.35 8.55
CA PRO A 860 6.23 8.17 10.00
C PRO A 860 4.97 7.40 10.42
N CYS A 861 5.11 6.60 11.47
CA CYS A 861 4.03 5.83 12.07
C CYS A 861 2.83 6.69 12.53
N ASP A 862 3.06 7.90 13.05
CA ASP A 862 2.00 8.83 13.46
C ASP A 862 1.34 9.58 12.29
N LEU A 863 2.04 9.78 11.17
CA LEU A 863 1.40 10.27 9.93
C LEU A 863 0.43 9.23 9.34
N TYR A 864 0.79 7.94 9.39
CA TYR A 864 -0.12 6.87 9.03
C TYR A 864 -1.33 6.79 9.98
N MET A 865 -1.15 7.11 11.26
CA MET A 865 -2.25 7.24 12.21
C MET A 865 -3.22 8.36 11.82
N GLU A 866 -2.75 9.56 11.45
CA GLU A 866 -3.66 10.61 10.97
C GLU A 866 -4.32 10.26 9.61
N HIS A 867 -3.69 9.44 8.77
CA HIS A 867 -4.34 8.88 7.59
C HIS A 867 -5.54 7.98 7.96
N LEU A 868 -5.38 7.06 8.90
CA LEU A 868 -6.48 6.22 9.42
C LEU A 868 -7.57 7.07 10.10
N ASN A 869 -7.17 8.05 10.92
CA ASN A 869 -8.08 9.00 11.54
C ASN A 869 -8.89 9.78 10.51
N ARG A 870 -8.27 10.28 9.42
CA ARG A 870 -8.97 10.96 8.31
C ARG A 870 -10.02 10.06 7.66
N VAL A 871 -9.65 8.83 7.30
CA VAL A 871 -10.55 7.83 6.72
C VAL A 871 -11.80 7.61 7.59
N VAL A 872 -11.62 7.49 8.90
CA VAL A 872 -12.74 7.42 9.84
C VAL A 872 -13.50 8.76 9.92
N LYS A 873 -12.81 9.89 10.09
CA LYS A 873 -13.38 11.26 10.15
C LYS A 873 -14.27 11.56 8.93
N GLU A 874 -14.00 10.95 7.77
CA GLU A 874 -14.79 11.00 6.52
C GLU A 874 -15.97 10.01 6.51
N ALA A 875 -15.77 8.75 6.87
CA ALA A 875 -16.87 7.79 7.03
C ALA A 875 -17.97 8.29 8.00
N LEU A 876 -17.55 8.98 9.07
CA LEU A 876 -18.44 9.66 10.02
C LEU A 876 -19.11 10.93 9.42
N LYS A 877 -18.48 11.61 8.45
CA LYS A 877 -19.08 12.70 7.64
C LYS A 877 -20.29 12.12 6.87
N GLY A 878 -20.14 10.91 6.29
CA GLY A 878 -21.19 10.17 5.56
C GLY A 878 -22.41 9.73 6.39
N LEU A 879 -22.25 9.42 7.68
CA LEU A 879 -23.37 9.03 8.58
C LEU A 879 -24.37 10.17 8.85
N GLY A 880 -23.98 11.42 8.61
CA GLY A 880 -24.81 12.61 8.81
C GLY A 880 -25.25 12.78 10.27
N ALA A 881 -26.56 12.66 10.52
CA ALA A 881 -27.16 12.79 11.85
C ALA A 881 -27.14 11.48 12.68
N ASN A 882 -26.61 10.38 12.14
CA ASN A 882 -26.56 9.07 12.82
C ASN A 882 -25.18 8.75 13.39
N LYS A 883 -24.36 9.79 13.67
CA LYS A 883 -23.10 9.66 14.41
C LYS A 883 -23.42 9.23 15.84
N THR A 884 -23.03 8.02 16.20
CA THR A 884 -23.16 7.46 17.54
C THR A 884 -21.89 6.70 17.87
N GLU A 885 -21.60 6.53 19.16
CA GLU A 885 -20.41 5.83 19.66
C GLU A 885 -20.26 4.44 19.07
N LYS A 886 -21.34 3.67 19.09
CA LYS A 886 -21.42 2.34 18.47
C LYS A 886 -21.12 2.36 16.97
N ALA A 887 -21.39 3.46 16.27
CA ALA A 887 -21.06 3.63 14.86
C ALA A 887 -19.62 4.08 14.61
N MET A 888 -18.94 4.69 15.58
CA MET A 888 -17.50 4.94 15.51
C MET A 888 -16.74 3.64 15.68
N VAL A 889 -17.01 2.88 16.75
CA VAL A 889 -16.35 1.59 17.03
C VAL A 889 -16.45 0.63 15.84
N TYR A 890 -17.64 0.40 15.25
CA TYR A 890 -17.75 -0.52 14.11
C TYR A 890 -17.18 0.03 12.80
N VAL A 891 -16.99 1.35 12.66
CA VAL A 891 -16.32 1.91 11.48
C VAL A 891 -14.82 1.69 11.60
N GLY A 892 -14.20 2.06 12.73
CA GLY A 892 -12.77 1.87 12.97
C GLY A 892 -12.33 0.41 12.81
N LYS A 893 -12.99 -0.52 13.52
CA LYS A 893 -12.68 -1.96 13.45
C LYS A 893 -12.94 -2.59 12.08
N ALA A 894 -13.62 -1.90 11.17
CA ALA A 894 -13.90 -2.40 9.82
C ALA A 894 -13.07 -1.73 8.71
N VAL A 895 -12.13 -0.81 9.00
CA VAL A 895 -11.36 -0.10 7.97
C VAL A 895 -10.53 -1.05 7.09
N GLY A 896 -9.54 -1.75 7.64
CA GLY A 896 -8.69 -2.66 6.84
C GLY A 896 -9.49 -3.83 6.22
N ALA A 897 -10.52 -4.30 6.94
CA ALA A 897 -11.38 -5.38 6.46
C ALA A 897 -12.33 -4.94 5.32
N LEU A 898 -12.69 -3.66 5.22
CA LEU A 898 -13.38 -3.09 4.05
C LEU A 898 -12.44 -2.94 2.84
N ASP A 899 -11.19 -2.54 3.05
CA ASP A 899 -10.25 -2.27 1.95
C ASP A 899 -9.92 -3.55 1.15
N SER A 900 -9.67 -4.67 1.84
CA SER A 900 -9.55 -5.98 1.18
C SER A 900 -10.78 -6.38 0.34
N VAL A 901 -11.98 -5.86 0.64
CA VAL A 901 -13.20 -6.03 -0.18
C VAL A 901 -13.21 -5.06 -1.38
N HIS A 902 -12.59 -3.88 -1.27
CA HIS A 902 -12.41 -2.94 -2.38
C HIS A 902 -11.42 -3.49 -3.40
N LYS A 903 -10.17 -3.75 -3.00
CA LYS A 903 -9.09 -4.21 -3.91
C LYS A 903 -9.51 -5.41 -4.74
N ASN A 904 -9.96 -6.49 -4.08
CA ASN A 904 -10.40 -7.69 -4.78
C ASN A 904 -11.59 -7.42 -5.74
N TYR A 905 -12.50 -6.50 -5.40
CA TYR A 905 -13.61 -6.15 -6.29
C TYR A 905 -13.12 -5.35 -7.51
N ASP A 906 -12.25 -4.37 -7.32
CA ASP A 906 -11.75 -3.54 -8.42
C ASP A 906 -10.84 -4.37 -9.35
N TYR A 907 -10.01 -5.26 -8.80
CA TYR A 907 -9.26 -6.30 -9.51
C TYR A 907 -10.16 -7.24 -10.34
N ASP A 908 -11.19 -7.86 -9.74
CA ASP A 908 -12.13 -8.78 -10.42
C ASP A 908 -13.04 -8.07 -11.45
N ASN A 909 -13.00 -6.73 -11.50
CA ASN A 909 -13.67 -5.92 -12.53
C ASN A 909 -12.69 -5.20 -13.49
N CYS A 910 -11.38 -5.47 -13.38
CA CYS A 910 -10.30 -4.86 -14.16
C CYS A 910 -10.35 -3.32 -14.14
N ILE A 911 -10.67 -2.75 -12.97
CA ILE A 911 -10.61 -1.31 -12.75
C ILE A 911 -9.14 -0.97 -12.49
N ASN A 912 -8.52 -0.27 -13.44
CA ASN A 912 -7.18 0.27 -13.25
C ASN A 912 -7.19 1.20 -12.03
N GLU A 913 -6.34 0.90 -11.04
CA GLU A 913 -6.08 1.85 -9.97
C GLU A 913 -5.56 3.16 -10.58
N GLY A 914 -6.29 4.25 -10.33
CA GLY A 914 -5.96 5.56 -10.86
C GLY A 914 -4.73 6.08 -10.16
N SER A 915 -3.54 5.83 -10.73
CA SER A 915 -2.24 6.04 -10.09
C SER A 915 -2.18 7.35 -9.30
N GLY A 916 -2.16 7.26 -7.96
CA GLY A 916 -2.11 8.39 -7.03
C GLY A 916 -0.86 9.26 -7.13
N SER A 917 0.04 8.94 -8.06
CA SER A 917 1.14 9.77 -8.53
C SER A 917 0.64 11.05 -9.23
N HIS A 918 0.06 11.97 -8.46
CA HIS A 918 0.12 13.38 -8.79
C HIS A 918 1.58 13.76 -9.04
N ARG A 919 1.93 14.05 -10.31
CA ARG A 919 3.26 14.57 -10.66
C ARG A 919 3.50 15.81 -9.79
N ALA A 920 4.51 15.75 -8.92
CA ALA A 920 4.85 16.83 -8.00
C ALA A 920 4.96 18.16 -8.76
N ALA A 921 4.42 19.23 -8.17
CA ALA A 921 4.41 20.54 -8.81
C ALA A 921 5.85 21.01 -9.08
N SER A 922 6.14 21.40 -10.32
CA SER A 922 7.48 21.87 -10.69
C SER A 922 7.70 23.29 -10.18
N PHE A 923 8.24 23.38 -8.97
CA PHE A 923 8.63 24.64 -8.32
C PHE A 923 9.82 25.34 -8.99
N SER A 924 10.36 24.81 -10.09
CA SER A 924 11.51 25.36 -10.83
C SER A 924 11.32 26.84 -11.24
N LYS A 925 10.07 27.27 -11.51
CA LYS A 925 9.75 28.69 -11.80
C LYS A 925 9.81 29.59 -10.57
N GLU A 926 9.60 29.04 -9.38
CA GLU A 926 9.62 29.75 -8.10
C GLU A 926 11.04 29.83 -7.56
N LEU A 927 11.76 28.69 -7.59
CA LEU A 927 13.19 28.63 -7.28
C LEU A 927 14.00 29.64 -8.11
N ARG A 928 13.73 29.74 -9.42
CA ARG A 928 14.36 30.76 -10.30
C ARG A 928 14.07 32.21 -9.90
N LYS A 929 12.94 32.51 -9.24
CA LYS A 929 12.69 33.85 -8.65
C LYS A 929 13.54 34.08 -7.40
N VAL A 930 13.62 33.09 -6.52
CA VAL A 930 14.36 33.18 -5.24
C VAL A 930 15.86 33.32 -5.52
N VAL A 931 16.44 32.44 -6.34
CA VAL A 931 17.86 32.50 -6.76
C VAL A 931 18.19 33.87 -7.35
N LYS A 932 17.33 34.43 -8.21
CA LYS A 932 17.53 35.78 -8.76
C LYS A 932 17.58 36.88 -7.69
N VAL A 933 16.83 36.76 -6.59
CA VAL A 933 16.93 37.71 -5.47
C VAL A 933 18.22 37.47 -4.69
N LEU A 934 18.55 36.22 -4.35
CA LEU A 934 19.75 35.89 -3.57
C LEU A 934 21.05 36.31 -4.29
N LEU A 935 21.15 36.11 -5.61
CA LEU A 935 22.27 36.59 -6.44
C LEU A 935 22.35 38.13 -6.48
N ASN A 936 21.21 38.82 -6.64
CA ASN A 936 21.18 40.30 -6.71
C ASN A 936 21.64 40.95 -5.39
N GLU A 937 21.27 40.37 -4.25
CA GLU A 937 21.70 40.85 -2.93
C GLU A 937 23.02 40.21 -2.46
N LYS A 938 23.63 39.36 -3.29
CA LYS A 938 24.89 38.63 -3.02
C LYS A 938 24.82 37.82 -1.71
N ALA A 939 23.68 37.20 -1.41
CA ALA A 939 23.36 36.69 -0.07
C ALA A 939 24.39 35.68 0.48
N LEU A 940 25.12 34.99 -0.40
CA LEU A 940 26.13 33.97 -0.07
C LEU A 940 27.58 34.43 -0.34
N GLN A 941 27.80 35.67 -0.81
CA GLN A 941 29.15 36.27 -0.94
C GLN A 941 29.49 37.09 0.31
N LEU A 942 30.65 36.84 0.94
CA LEU A 942 31.08 37.59 2.12
C LEU A 942 31.14 39.11 1.84
N THR A 943 30.33 39.87 2.56
CA THR A 943 30.26 41.34 2.50
C THR A 943 30.22 41.88 3.93
N LEU A 944 31.33 42.42 4.41
CA LEU A 944 31.46 42.90 5.79
C LEU A 944 30.43 44.00 6.12
N ASN A 945 30.00 44.06 7.38
CA ASN A 945 29.13 45.11 7.94
C ASN A 945 27.71 45.25 7.33
N ARG A 946 27.18 44.23 6.65
CA ARG A 946 25.75 44.20 6.27
C ARG A 946 24.91 43.42 7.29
N THR A 947 23.69 43.90 7.54
CA THR A 947 22.76 43.26 8.47
C THR A 947 21.30 43.41 8.05
N HIS A 948 20.48 42.43 8.42
CA HIS A 948 19.03 42.53 8.43
C HIS A 948 18.59 43.11 9.79
N LYS A 949 17.86 44.23 9.80
CA LYS A 949 17.47 44.94 11.04
C LYS A 949 16.61 44.07 11.97
N SER A 950 15.84 43.15 11.41
CA SER A 950 15.05 42.18 12.18
C SER A 950 15.91 41.09 12.83
N PHE A 951 17.18 40.93 12.43
CA PHE A 951 18.05 39.81 12.79
C PHE A 951 19.45 40.27 13.24
N GLU A 952 19.58 41.44 13.85
CA GLU A 952 20.88 42.00 14.28
C GLU A 952 21.72 41.03 15.14
N GLY A 953 21.08 40.29 16.06
CA GLY A 953 21.71 39.29 16.92
C GLY A 953 21.83 37.87 16.34
N ILE A 954 21.78 37.69 15.02
CA ILE A 954 21.85 36.34 14.40
C ILE A 954 23.27 35.76 14.39
N VAL A 955 23.36 34.43 14.46
CA VAL A 955 24.57 33.61 14.39
C VAL A 955 24.34 32.49 13.37
N SER A 956 25.39 32.01 12.70
CA SER A 956 25.28 30.93 11.69
C SER A 956 25.00 29.56 12.32
N ASN A 957 25.70 29.21 13.40
CA ASN A 957 25.52 27.96 14.11
C ASN A 957 24.21 27.98 14.95
N PRO A 958 23.27 27.05 14.74
CA PRO A 958 21.98 27.03 15.42
C PRO A 958 22.05 26.68 16.92
N MET A 959 23.22 26.25 17.43
CA MET A 959 23.44 25.77 18.79
C MET A 959 24.36 26.70 19.60
N SER A 960 24.81 27.81 18.99
CA SER A 960 25.69 28.83 19.59
C SER A 960 25.19 29.44 20.91
N HIS A 961 23.87 29.51 21.12
CA HIS A 961 23.25 30.05 22.34
C HIS A 961 23.03 29.01 23.46
N ILE A 962 23.49 27.77 23.28
CA ILE A 962 23.34 26.72 24.29
C ILE A 962 24.44 26.83 25.34
N ASP A 963 24.05 26.87 26.59
CA ASP A 963 24.91 26.67 27.76
C ASP A 963 25.05 25.15 27.99
N PHE A 964 26.29 24.66 28.08
CA PHE A 964 26.59 23.23 28.16
C PHE A 964 26.46 22.67 29.58
N GLU A 965 26.85 23.43 30.60
CA GLU A 965 26.72 23.04 32.01
C GLU A 965 25.23 22.96 32.39
N ASN A 966 24.46 24.01 32.08
CA ASN A 966 23.00 24.04 32.25
C ASN A 966 22.24 23.07 31.34
N LEU A 967 22.89 22.49 30.33
CA LEU A 967 22.34 21.39 29.54
C LEU A 967 22.57 20.04 30.24
N LEU A 968 23.79 19.74 30.67
CA LEU A 968 24.14 18.48 31.34
C LEU A 968 23.35 18.31 32.65
N ASP A 969 23.28 19.33 33.50
CA ASP A 969 22.50 19.30 34.74
C ASP A 969 21.02 18.97 34.47
N TRP A 970 20.45 19.60 33.44
CA TRP A 970 19.08 19.33 33.02
C TRP A 970 18.90 17.91 32.49
N MET A 971 19.89 17.35 31.76
CA MET A 971 19.85 15.96 31.27
C MET A 971 19.94 14.95 32.43
N TYR A 972 20.86 15.13 33.39
CA TYR A 972 20.95 14.27 34.57
C TYR A 972 19.66 14.30 35.40
N GLN A 973 19.07 15.49 35.62
CA GLN A 973 17.77 15.63 36.30
C GLN A 973 16.66 14.83 35.60
N HIS A 974 16.60 14.85 34.27
CA HIS A 974 15.56 14.11 33.52
C HIS A 974 15.85 12.61 33.48
N LEU A 975 17.11 12.18 33.41
CA LEU A 975 17.47 10.76 33.47
C LEU A 975 17.11 10.14 34.84
N ASN A 976 17.32 10.89 35.92
CA ASN A 976 16.92 10.47 37.27
C ASN A 976 15.41 10.17 37.36
N LEU A 977 14.57 11.02 36.75
CA LEU A 977 13.12 10.81 36.68
C LEU A 977 12.74 9.60 35.81
N LEU A 978 13.47 9.32 34.73
CA LEU A 978 13.25 8.12 33.90
C LEU A 978 13.59 6.82 34.64
N ILE A 979 14.68 6.78 35.40
CA ILE A 979 15.11 5.58 36.15
C ILE A 979 14.23 5.37 37.39
N HIS A 980 14.09 6.39 38.23
CA HIS A 980 13.46 6.26 39.56
C HIS A 980 11.95 6.51 39.54
N GLY A 981 11.44 7.38 38.66
CA GLY A 981 10.03 7.73 38.52
C GLY A 981 9.81 9.25 38.52
N PHE A 982 8.64 9.68 38.03
CA PHE A 982 8.14 11.05 38.14
C PHE A 982 7.39 11.29 39.45
#